data_AF-A0A7C8NMR5-F1
#
_entry.id   AF-A0A7C8NMR5-F1
#
_cell.length_a   1.000
_cell.length_b   1.000
_cell.length_c   1.000
_cell.angle_alpha   90.00
_cell.angle_beta   90.00
_cell.angle_gamma   90.00
#
_symmetry.space_group_name_H-M   'P 1'
#
loop_
_entity.id
_entity.type
_entity.pdbx_description
1 polymer ?
#
loop_
_entity_poly.entity_id
_entity_poly.type
_entity_poly.pdbx_seq_one_letter_code
_entity_poly.pdbx_strand_id
1 'polypeptide(L)'
;MRSTTIAICGFGPRGRLFHNIYIAEQLALLWQGKPIDKTPRTHDYYEMQSKKDGPGAAFQSECHAAMNTGLQGPVAIDKEGLSPQQCNTIDRLTDVASRYTEIVMADPERTLQSLFQRNTSTAALFISAVNFESKQLNTKIPCGPRGIFGQALEAMTQEALDLARRYLPWLNINIMYNAHVLKIDLADPTKPALTIESIHTRVRLYKSYDLVLKPTGTTWKVPVSGDVGIHAYTGIPNANTVTTYLAQRNILNQEGIITPGSSIFIGGNLSAYDFIGLILARTKIIRLQPGEKQKKLEIDENEAKKYPNLIKLFKRKEGELCAPRHADGMDAKIPEGFGFITPEMLLALQIQKREYCNPYTIIFELTRIVTAIALNKAPGSIEQDLSTEEQLDHMAAENEKFAANPKAITETGMIRRCLVSFYCTITTAPNTTEQRSLLSRRFPLLIREPWDAFRALNYDITPTENPFAIRSSRKFWNHITSSAPFAAHLLITRLYKLGVISWLQGAYEDIKWSPLDMRFNLNEESSNGLIAPRVLSEKTDILNTSLLEQAMKPGGGEAVYQKGRTLLSPSGDTIHVIELGIPGHGGVFDGAPTRRAQWLDTNAYESGHQLMPSVVSIVRIIESMISLGVPRPFNALSRYYKSILPKRQDFIRQCNEMKGPYEELVEILEYSRLVEVAYPERYAEKMREGIGAENRRRVISEIREMSNDHSSLQAALTTYDKRHTPNNKFVPISQKTFEKITPDFSLDQIRKMKDIWSRESHRIGSVTIKNHQLAHAHAHARGMPTGLPRLFVSQRCIKPTVVAPDLGYWVSDSQQDEGTNNSAELNNGKLCKRSGRRRSRRSLGYKGGGKGRRVRPQS
;
A
#
# COMPACT_ATOMS: atom_id res chain seq x y z
N MET A 1 31.58 -11.67 19.53
CA MET A 1 30.32 -11.43 18.80
C MET A 1 30.64 -10.58 17.57
N ARG A 2 29.87 -10.70 16.48
CA ARG A 2 30.11 -9.98 15.21
C ARG A 2 29.17 -8.77 15.09
N SER A 3 29.69 -7.63 14.67
CA SER A 3 28.85 -6.46 14.34
C SER A 3 27.94 -6.75 13.14
N THR A 4 26.75 -6.17 13.12
CA THR A 4 25.80 -6.30 12.00
C THR A 4 25.69 -5.01 11.20
N THR A 5 25.53 -5.15 9.89
CA THR A 5 25.32 -4.05 8.93
C THR A 5 24.09 -4.34 8.08
N ILE A 6 23.09 -3.46 8.15
CA ILE A 6 21.82 -3.62 7.44
C ILE A 6 21.58 -2.39 6.55
N ALA A 7 21.20 -2.62 5.30
CA ALA A 7 20.71 -1.57 4.43
C ALA A 7 19.18 -1.52 4.40
N ILE A 8 18.61 -0.33 4.37
CA ILE A 8 17.19 -0.09 4.20
C ILE A 8 17.01 0.82 2.98
N CYS A 9 16.53 0.25 1.88
CA CYS A 9 16.32 0.96 0.61
C CYS A 9 14.97 1.68 0.64
N GLY A 10 14.94 2.92 1.13
CA GLY A 10 13.77 3.79 1.27
C GLY A 10 13.52 4.24 2.71
N PHE A 11 13.21 5.52 2.90
CA PHE A 11 12.89 6.14 4.19
C PHE A 11 11.52 6.84 4.20
N GLY A 12 10.62 6.44 3.30
CA GLY A 12 9.20 6.72 3.39
C GLY A 12 8.50 6.04 4.59
N PRO A 13 7.15 5.98 4.61
CA PRO A 13 6.39 5.63 5.82
C PRO A 13 6.71 4.25 6.38
N ARG A 14 7.03 3.27 5.51
CA ARG A 14 7.40 1.91 5.91
C ARG A 14 8.81 1.82 6.51
N GLY A 15 9.79 2.51 5.93
CA GLY A 15 11.16 2.55 6.46
C GLY A 15 11.21 3.21 7.85
N ARG A 16 10.43 4.28 8.04
CA ARG A 16 10.24 4.96 9.33
C ARG A 16 9.49 4.11 10.34
N LEU A 17 8.39 3.48 9.95
CA LEU A 17 7.62 2.62 10.86
C LEU A 17 8.44 1.40 11.31
N PHE A 18 9.22 0.78 10.41
CA PHE A 18 10.20 -0.25 10.77
C PHE A 18 11.16 0.26 11.85
N HIS A 19 11.74 1.43 11.61
CA HIS A 19 12.72 2.04 12.49
C HIS A 19 12.17 2.31 13.89
N ASN A 20 11.00 2.93 13.97
CA ASN A 20 10.44 3.38 15.23
C ASN A 20 9.93 2.19 16.08
N ILE A 21 9.32 1.17 15.45
CA ILE A 21 8.97 -0.09 16.16
C ILE A 21 10.24 -0.78 16.65
N TYR A 22 11.32 -0.83 15.84
CA TYR A 22 12.59 -1.42 16.26
C TYR A 22 13.15 -0.74 17.51
N ILE A 23 13.19 0.59 17.55
CA ILE A 23 13.64 1.35 18.72
C ILE A 23 12.70 1.12 19.91
N ALA A 24 11.39 1.21 19.70
CA ALA A 24 10.40 1.02 20.75
C ALA A 24 10.47 -0.38 21.40
N GLU A 25 10.64 -1.45 20.61
CA GLU A 25 10.89 -2.81 21.14
C GLU A 25 12.19 -2.91 21.96
N GLN A 26 13.28 -2.25 21.52
CA GLN A 26 14.56 -2.30 22.23
C GLN A 26 14.53 -1.48 23.54
N LEU A 27 13.85 -0.32 23.54
CA LEU A 27 13.60 0.48 24.75
C LEU A 27 12.73 -0.26 25.75
N ALA A 28 11.65 -0.90 25.29
CA ALA A 28 10.76 -1.71 26.13
C ALA A 28 11.55 -2.79 26.88
N LEU A 29 12.33 -3.59 26.15
CA LEU A 29 13.16 -4.64 26.76
C LEU A 29 14.23 -4.08 27.71
N LEU A 30 14.80 -2.92 27.41
CA LEU A 30 15.85 -2.30 28.21
C LEU A 30 15.29 -1.84 29.55
N TRP A 31 14.11 -1.21 29.53
CA TRP A 31 13.42 -0.74 30.72
C TRP A 31 12.75 -1.87 31.51
N GLN A 32 12.37 -2.97 30.86
CA GLN A 32 11.95 -4.22 31.52
C GLN A 32 13.12 -5.00 32.15
N GLY A 33 14.38 -4.60 31.92
CA GLY A 33 15.56 -5.36 32.36
C GLY A 33 15.73 -6.72 31.69
N LYS A 34 15.02 -6.99 30.58
CA LYS A 34 15.11 -8.25 29.83
C LYS A 34 16.45 -8.31 29.07
N PRO A 35 17.01 -9.51 28.80
CA PRO A 35 18.27 -9.65 28.08
C PRO A 35 18.24 -9.01 26.68
N ILE A 36 19.25 -8.18 26.38
CA ILE A 36 19.44 -7.55 25.07
C ILE A 36 20.83 -7.88 24.54
N ASP A 37 20.91 -8.27 23.27
CA ASP A 37 22.17 -8.31 22.53
C ASP A 37 22.63 -6.87 22.19
N LYS A 38 23.65 -6.41 22.94
CA LYS A 38 24.29 -5.11 22.79
C LYS A 38 25.50 -5.12 21.84
N THR A 39 25.63 -6.13 20.98
CA THR A 39 26.66 -6.14 19.93
C THR A 39 26.45 -4.97 18.97
N PRO A 40 27.49 -4.27 18.49
CA PRO A 40 27.34 -3.12 17.59
C PRO A 40 26.55 -3.44 16.31
N ARG A 41 25.59 -2.57 15.96
CA ARG A 41 24.70 -2.68 14.81
C ARG A 41 24.74 -1.37 14.03
N THR A 42 24.73 -1.43 12.71
CA THR A 42 24.61 -0.26 11.83
C THR A 42 23.44 -0.44 10.89
N HIS A 43 22.48 0.49 10.93
CA HIS A 43 21.34 0.57 10.01
C HIS A 43 21.55 1.75 9.06
N ASP A 44 21.79 1.45 7.79
CA ASP A 44 22.04 2.41 6.72
C ASP A 44 20.77 2.60 5.87
N TYR A 45 20.12 3.75 6.01
CA TYR A 45 18.95 4.11 5.21
C TYR A 45 19.37 4.89 3.97
N TYR A 46 18.87 4.47 2.82
CA TYR A 46 19.07 5.13 1.53
C TYR A 46 17.76 5.70 1.02
N GLU A 47 17.64 7.03 0.95
CA GLU A 47 16.46 7.71 0.44
C GLU A 47 16.83 8.53 -0.79
N MET A 48 16.14 8.29 -1.90
CA MET A 48 16.33 9.01 -3.17
C MET A 48 15.87 10.46 -3.05
N GLN A 49 14.85 10.73 -2.23
CA GLN A 49 14.32 12.05 -1.96
C GLN A 49 15.25 12.90 -1.06
N SER A 50 15.01 14.21 -1.03
CA SER A 50 15.64 15.13 -0.07
C SER A 50 15.15 14.86 1.36
N LYS A 51 15.77 15.48 2.38
CA LYS A 51 15.27 15.37 3.77
C LYS A 51 13.83 15.89 3.91
N LYS A 52 13.50 17.01 3.28
CA LYS A 52 12.16 17.63 3.27
C LYS A 52 11.12 16.67 2.65
N ASP A 53 11.55 15.94 1.62
CA ASP A 53 10.71 15.06 0.80
C ASP A 53 10.73 13.59 1.26
N GLY A 54 11.56 13.27 2.26
CA GLY A 54 11.84 11.93 2.77
C GLY A 54 10.62 11.11 3.24
N PRO A 55 9.51 11.70 3.73
CA PRO A 55 8.26 10.96 3.95
C PRO A 55 7.64 10.34 2.67
N GLY A 56 8.20 10.64 1.48
CA GLY A 56 7.79 10.10 0.19
C GLY A 56 6.77 11.00 -0.53
N ALA A 57 6.73 10.93 -1.86
CA ALA A 57 6.01 11.87 -2.73
C ALA A 57 4.53 12.13 -2.35
N ALA A 58 3.81 11.12 -1.83
CA ALA A 58 2.41 11.28 -1.42
C ALA A 58 2.23 11.99 -0.06
N PHE A 59 3.27 12.04 0.77
CA PHE A 59 3.26 12.49 2.17
C PHE A 59 4.31 13.58 2.45
N GLN A 60 4.86 14.24 1.42
CA GLN A 60 5.72 15.42 1.60
C GLN A 60 4.99 16.45 2.46
N SER A 61 5.70 17.18 3.32
CA SER A 61 5.08 18.06 4.34
C SER A 61 4.19 19.17 3.76
N GLU A 62 4.42 19.54 2.50
CA GLU A 62 3.66 20.52 1.70
C GLU A 62 2.63 19.89 0.75
N CYS A 63 2.35 18.59 0.87
CA CYS A 63 1.30 17.89 0.15
C CYS A 63 -0.07 18.21 0.75
N HIS A 64 -0.89 18.97 0.02
CA HIS A 64 -2.26 19.33 0.37
C HIS A 64 -3.30 18.34 -0.21
N ALA A 65 -2.87 17.16 -0.66
CA ALA A 65 -3.73 16.07 -1.11
C ALA A 65 -4.62 15.54 0.01
N ALA A 66 -5.83 15.07 -0.30
CA ALA A 66 -6.77 14.54 0.69
C ALA A 66 -6.37 13.12 1.15
N MET A 67 -6.42 12.85 2.45
CA MET A 67 -6.35 11.46 2.93
C MET A 67 -7.56 10.66 2.44
N ASN A 68 -7.35 9.38 2.11
CA ASN A 68 -8.39 8.46 1.66
C ASN A 68 -8.73 7.35 2.69
N THR A 69 -8.00 7.25 3.78
CA THR A 69 -8.24 6.31 4.89
C THR A 69 -8.16 7.04 6.24
N GLY A 70 -8.59 6.36 7.31
CA GLY A 70 -8.25 6.76 8.67
C GLY A 70 -6.76 6.58 8.98
N LEU A 71 -6.39 6.94 10.21
CA LEU A 71 -5.06 6.82 10.77
C LEU A 71 -4.96 5.64 11.72
N GLN A 72 -3.76 5.08 11.84
CA GLN A 72 -3.48 3.96 12.73
C GLN A 72 -2.94 4.46 14.06
N GLY A 73 -3.41 3.86 15.15
CA GLY A 73 -2.97 4.15 16.52
C GLY A 73 -1.61 3.51 16.86
N PRO A 74 -1.28 3.30 18.14
CA PRO A 74 -0.03 2.67 18.54
C PRO A 74 0.06 1.21 18.06
N VAL A 75 1.28 0.76 17.82
CA VAL A 75 1.60 -0.65 17.60
C VAL A 75 1.60 -1.38 18.94
N ALA A 76 1.02 -2.58 18.99
CA ALA A 76 1.07 -3.42 20.19
C ALA A 76 2.50 -3.88 20.49
N ILE A 77 3.11 -3.31 21.54
CA ILE A 77 4.43 -3.66 22.07
C ILE A 77 4.26 -4.18 23.50
N ASP A 78 5.04 -5.20 23.88
CA ASP A 78 5.12 -5.68 25.26
C ASP A 78 5.67 -4.57 26.17
N LYS A 79 4.82 -4.13 27.10
CA LYS A 79 5.10 -3.08 28.09
C LYS A 79 4.88 -3.58 29.53
N GLU A 80 4.86 -4.89 29.75
CA GLU A 80 4.66 -5.48 31.08
C GLU A 80 5.70 -4.94 32.08
N GLY A 81 5.25 -4.50 33.27
CA GLY A 81 6.13 -3.96 34.32
C GLY A 81 6.70 -2.56 34.06
N LEU A 82 6.36 -1.88 32.97
CA LEU A 82 6.81 -0.51 32.70
C LEU A 82 5.94 0.55 33.39
N SER A 83 6.55 1.69 33.74
CA SER A 83 5.82 2.84 34.28
C SER A 83 4.91 3.51 33.23
N PRO A 84 3.85 4.22 33.63
CA PRO A 84 2.96 4.93 32.69
C PRO A 84 3.70 5.90 31.76
N GLN A 85 4.76 6.56 32.25
CA GLN A 85 5.58 7.46 31.44
C GLN A 85 6.36 6.70 30.36
N GLN A 86 6.97 5.57 30.69
CA GLN A 86 7.67 4.70 29.74
C GLN A 86 6.70 4.10 28.71
N CYS A 87 5.52 3.67 29.14
CA CYS A 87 4.46 3.19 28.25
C CYS A 87 4.05 4.26 27.23
N ASN A 88 3.76 5.48 27.71
CA ASN A 88 3.45 6.61 26.85
C ASN A 88 4.61 6.92 25.88
N THR A 89 5.87 6.92 26.34
CA THR A 89 7.03 7.13 25.46
C THR A 89 7.11 6.08 24.36
N ILE A 90 6.85 4.79 24.65
CA ILE A 90 6.84 3.71 23.65
C ILE A 90 5.70 3.88 22.63
N ASP A 91 4.48 4.13 23.11
CA ASP A 91 3.30 4.29 22.26
C ASP A 91 3.47 5.49 21.30
N ARG A 92 4.00 6.60 21.82
CA ARG A 92 4.34 7.82 21.07
C ARG A 92 5.31 7.63 19.91
N LEU A 93 6.08 6.53 19.84
CA LEU A 93 6.95 6.23 18.70
C LEU A 93 6.25 5.49 17.56
N THR A 94 5.02 5.01 17.77
CA THR A 94 4.29 4.20 16.78
C THR A 94 2.87 4.69 16.50
N ASP A 95 2.33 5.56 17.35
CA ASP A 95 1.01 6.18 17.22
C ASP A 95 1.03 7.44 16.34
N VAL A 96 0.87 7.26 15.02
CA VAL A 96 0.75 8.39 14.09
C VAL A 96 -0.59 9.12 14.22
N ALA A 97 -1.65 8.46 14.70
CA ALA A 97 -2.96 9.09 14.89
C ALA A 97 -2.94 10.15 16.00
N SER A 98 -2.32 9.87 17.14
CA SER A 98 -2.15 10.86 18.21
C SER A 98 -1.22 12.00 17.79
N ARG A 99 -0.10 11.72 17.10
CA ARG A 99 0.80 12.76 16.57
C ARG A 99 0.12 13.69 15.56
N TYR A 100 -0.73 13.13 14.68
CA TYR A 100 -1.52 13.94 13.76
C TYR A 100 -2.52 14.83 14.53
N THR A 101 -3.18 14.26 15.53
CA THR A 101 -4.14 14.97 16.39
C THR A 101 -3.49 16.13 17.13
N GLU A 102 -2.29 15.92 17.71
CA GLU A 102 -1.49 16.98 18.34
C GLU A 102 -1.25 18.18 17.41
N ILE A 103 -0.94 17.92 16.13
CA ILE A 103 -0.65 18.98 15.15
C ILE A 103 -1.94 19.75 14.78
N VAL A 104 -3.05 19.07 14.49
CA VAL A 104 -4.27 19.74 13.98
C VAL A 104 -5.17 20.31 15.08
N MET A 105 -5.07 19.80 16.31
CA MET A 105 -5.89 20.23 17.45
C MET A 105 -5.19 21.26 18.34
N ALA A 106 -3.93 21.63 18.05
CA ALA A 106 -3.26 22.75 18.71
C ALA A 106 -4.00 24.09 18.51
N ASP A 107 -4.56 24.29 17.31
CA ASP A 107 -5.41 25.42 16.94
C ASP A 107 -6.38 24.96 15.82
N PRO A 108 -7.53 24.37 16.17
CA PRO A 108 -8.42 23.74 15.19
C PRO A 108 -9.14 24.78 14.30
N GLU A 109 -9.39 25.99 14.81
CA GLU A 109 -9.97 27.10 14.05
C GLU A 109 -9.01 27.58 12.94
N ARG A 110 -7.74 27.88 13.29
CA ARG A 110 -6.72 28.28 12.32
C ARG A 110 -6.37 27.15 11.36
N THR A 111 -6.40 25.90 11.85
CA THR A 111 -6.21 24.72 11.01
C THR A 111 -7.30 24.64 9.95
N LEU A 112 -8.57 24.75 10.33
CA LEU A 112 -9.68 24.78 9.37
C LEU A 112 -9.54 25.91 8.33
N GLN A 113 -9.21 27.14 8.76
CA GLN A 113 -8.99 28.26 7.84
C GLN A 113 -7.86 27.98 6.85
N SER A 114 -6.72 27.46 7.33
CA SER A 114 -5.56 27.10 6.50
C SER A 114 -5.88 25.95 5.52
N LEU A 115 -6.66 24.95 5.95
CA LEU A 115 -7.12 23.88 5.06
C LEU A 115 -8.06 24.43 3.98
N PHE A 116 -9.02 25.28 4.35
CA PHE A 116 -9.98 25.87 3.42
C PHE A 116 -9.31 26.72 2.33
N GLN A 117 -8.31 27.54 2.69
CA GLN A 117 -7.52 28.37 1.76
C GLN A 117 -6.61 27.57 0.81
N ARG A 118 -6.33 26.29 1.10
CA ARG A 118 -5.37 25.46 0.37
C ARG A 118 -6.04 24.33 -0.42
N ASN A 119 -7.00 23.64 0.17
CA ASN A 119 -7.77 22.57 -0.46
C ASN A 119 -9.13 22.41 0.24
N THR A 120 -10.21 22.83 -0.41
CA THR A 120 -11.58 22.77 0.14
C THR A 120 -12.03 21.36 0.50
N SER A 121 -11.59 20.33 -0.24
CA SER A 121 -11.85 18.93 0.10
C SER A 121 -11.20 18.53 1.43
N THR A 122 -9.99 19.01 1.74
CA THR A 122 -9.34 18.71 3.04
C THR A 122 -10.03 19.40 4.21
N ALA A 123 -10.59 20.60 4.00
CA ALA A 123 -11.42 21.26 4.99
C ALA A 123 -12.73 20.49 5.23
N ALA A 124 -13.35 19.95 4.18
CA ALA A 124 -14.55 19.10 4.30
C ALA A 124 -14.28 17.84 5.14
N LEU A 125 -13.10 17.19 4.96
CA LEU A 125 -12.68 16.06 5.79
C LEU A 125 -12.49 16.44 7.25
N PHE A 126 -11.79 17.56 7.51
CA PHE A 126 -11.53 18.02 8.87
C PHE A 126 -12.85 18.35 9.61
N ILE A 127 -13.75 19.10 8.98
CA ILE A 127 -15.11 19.37 9.48
C ILE A 127 -15.86 18.09 9.82
N SER A 128 -15.77 17.06 8.97
CA SER A 128 -16.49 15.78 9.19
C SER A 128 -15.89 14.94 10.32
N ALA A 129 -14.63 15.16 10.68
CA ALA A 129 -13.91 14.37 11.67
C ALA A 129 -13.76 15.05 13.03
N VAL A 130 -13.86 16.37 13.11
CA VAL A 130 -13.61 17.14 14.35
C VAL A 130 -14.89 17.46 15.10
N ASN A 131 -14.86 17.32 16.42
CA ASN A 131 -15.82 17.94 17.32
C ASN A 131 -15.17 19.21 17.90
N PHE A 132 -15.67 20.39 17.49
CA PHE A 132 -15.15 21.69 17.95
C PHE A 132 -15.47 21.97 19.44
N GLU A 133 -16.58 21.46 19.96
CA GLU A 133 -16.98 21.64 21.37
C GLU A 133 -16.07 20.84 22.31
N SER A 134 -15.85 19.54 22.02
CA SER A 134 -14.99 18.68 22.85
C SER A 134 -13.50 18.74 22.48
N LYS A 135 -13.13 19.46 21.41
CA LYS A 135 -11.79 19.49 20.79
C LYS A 135 -11.21 18.09 20.55
N GLN A 136 -12.05 17.18 20.04
CA GLN A 136 -11.64 15.81 19.70
C GLN A 136 -11.66 15.58 18.19
N LEU A 137 -10.70 14.78 17.70
CA LEU A 137 -10.61 14.38 16.31
C LEU A 137 -10.89 12.88 16.16
N ASN A 138 -11.86 12.51 15.33
CA ASN A 138 -12.10 11.13 14.95
C ASN A 138 -11.09 10.69 13.86
N THR A 139 -9.95 10.17 14.30
CA THR A 139 -8.89 9.67 13.41
C THR A 139 -9.22 8.36 12.68
N LYS A 140 -10.34 7.69 13.01
CA LYS A 140 -10.77 6.45 12.33
C LYS A 140 -11.30 6.68 10.90
N ILE A 141 -11.66 7.91 10.58
CA ILE A 141 -12.09 8.33 9.23
C ILE A 141 -11.04 9.28 8.61
N PRO A 142 -11.07 9.53 7.28
CA PRO A 142 -10.17 10.50 6.66
C PRO A 142 -10.43 11.91 7.21
N CYS A 143 -9.41 12.53 7.79
CA CYS A 143 -9.55 13.72 8.65
C CYS A 143 -8.74 14.95 8.21
N GLY A 144 -8.11 14.93 7.03
CA GLY A 144 -7.40 16.11 6.47
C GLY A 144 -6.33 15.74 5.42
N PRO A 145 -5.25 16.53 5.30
CA PRO A 145 -4.26 16.38 4.22
C PRO A 145 -3.12 15.40 4.54
N ARG A 146 -2.61 14.74 3.48
CA ARG A 146 -1.48 13.80 3.55
C ARG A 146 -0.16 14.43 4.03
N GLY A 147 0.04 15.73 3.84
CA GLY A 147 1.25 16.41 4.31
C GLY A 147 1.37 16.52 5.83
N ILE A 148 0.25 16.66 6.56
CA ILE A 148 0.27 16.68 8.03
C ILE A 148 0.58 15.28 8.58
N PHE A 149 0.12 14.22 7.91
CA PHE A 149 0.55 12.85 8.20
C PHE A 149 2.08 12.68 8.01
N GLY A 150 2.66 13.27 6.97
CA GLY A 150 4.12 13.32 6.79
C GLY A 150 4.85 14.03 7.93
N GLN A 151 4.32 15.15 8.42
CA GLN A 151 4.86 15.89 9.57
C GLN A 151 4.77 15.07 10.86
N ALA A 152 3.64 14.41 11.10
CA ALA A 152 3.44 13.49 12.23
C ALA A 152 4.45 12.33 12.22
N LEU A 153 4.71 11.75 11.04
CA LEU A 153 5.74 10.72 10.86
C LEU A 153 7.16 11.26 11.11
N GLU A 154 7.51 12.46 10.62
CA GLU A 154 8.82 13.07 10.87
C GLU A 154 9.05 13.30 12.36
N ALA A 155 8.09 13.91 13.07
CA ALA A 155 8.16 14.13 14.51
C ALA A 155 8.33 12.82 15.31
N MET A 156 7.53 11.80 14.97
CA MET A 156 7.60 10.46 15.55
C MET A 156 8.97 9.79 15.32
N THR A 157 9.55 9.97 14.12
CA THR A 157 10.86 9.43 13.74
C THR A 157 12.00 10.14 14.48
N GLN A 158 11.94 11.48 14.56
CA GLN A 158 12.98 12.27 15.21
C GLN A 158 13.05 11.96 16.71
N GLU A 159 11.92 11.83 17.39
CA GLU A 159 11.88 11.44 18.80
C GLU A 159 12.44 10.03 19.04
N ALA A 160 12.17 9.08 18.13
CA ALA A 160 12.76 7.74 18.17
C ALA A 160 14.30 7.81 18.03
N LEU A 161 14.81 8.55 17.05
CA LEU A 161 16.26 8.74 16.84
C LEU A 161 16.93 9.37 18.07
N ASP A 162 16.30 10.36 18.70
CA ASP A 162 16.82 11.04 19.89
C ASP A 162 16.78 10.15 21.14
N LEU A 163 15.85 9.20 21.23
CA LEU A 163 15.86 8.16 22.27
C LEU A 163 16.93 7.10 21.99
N ALA A 164 17.10 6.67 20.74
CA ALA A 164 18.11 5.69 20.36
C ALA A 164 19.53 6.19 20.71
N ARG A 165 19.88 7.44 20.36
CA ARG A 165 21.18 8.03 20.73
C ARG A 165 21.43 8.09 22.24
N ARG A 166 20.36 8.22 23.06
CA ARG A 166 20.45 8.29 24.53
C ARG A 166 20.53 6.93 25.20
N TYR A 167 19.78 5.94 24.73
CA TYR A 167 19.55 4.68 25.45
C TYR A 167 20.09 3.42 24.74
N LEU A 168 20.40 3.49 23.44
CA LEU A 168 20.80 2.34 22.62
C LEU A 168 22.19 2.56 21.97
N PRO A 169 23.27 2.80 22.75
CA PRO A 169 24.59 3.19 22.22
C PRO A 169 25.28 2.14 21.33
N TRP A 170 24.76 0.91 21.24
CA TRP A 170 25.21 -0.12 20.31
C TRP A 170 24.52 -0.06 18.93
N LEU A 171 23.53 0.82 18.74
CA LEU A 171 22.77 0.97 17.50
C LEU A 171 23.16 2.27 16.79
N ASN A 172 23.98 2.16 15.74
CA ASN A 172 24.28 3.27 14.83
C ASN A 172 23.24 3.34 13.70
N ILE A 173 22.80 4.55 13.37
CA ILE A 173 21.69 4.79 12.42
C ILE A 173 22.11 5.93 11.50
N ASN A 174 22.37 5.61 10.22
CA ASN A 174 22.80 6.56 9.21
C ASN A 174 21.66 6.75 8.20
N ILE A 175 21.22 7.99 7.95
CA ILE A 175 20.17 8.28 6.97
C ILE A 175 20.77 9.14 5.87
N MET A 176 20.89 8.54 4.68
CA MET A 176 21.49 9.14 3.49
C MET A 176 20.38 9.54 2.51
N TYR A 177 20.03 10.83 2.55
CA TYR A 177 19.11 11.46 1.60
C TYR A 177 19.83 11.78 0.27
N ASN A 178 19.05 11.97 -0.80
CA ASN A 178 19.56 12.14 -2.16
C ASN A 178 20.48 10.97 -2.63
N ALA A 179 20.20 9.76 -2.15
CA ALA A 179 20.98 8.55 -2.41
C ALA A 179 20.11 7.47 -3.08
N HIS A 180 20.40 7.16 -4.33
CA HIS A 180 19.61 6.26 -5.16
C HIS A 180 20.28 4.88 -5.26
N VAL A 181 19.62 3.84 -4.76
CA VAL A 181 20.09 2.45 -4.88
C VAL A 181 19.75 1.94 -6.28
N LEU A 182 20.74 1.91 -7.17
CA LEU A 182 20.57 1.58 -8.59
C LEU A 182 20.49 0.08 -8.86
N LYS A 183 21.28 -0.71 -8.12
CA LYS A 183 21.49 -2.13 -8.37
C LYS A 183 21.75 -2.87 -7.06
N ILE A 184 21.29 -4.12 -6.99
CA ILE A 184 21.70 -5.11 -6.00
C ILE A 184 22.48 -6.24 -6.69
N ASP A 185 23.58 -6.68 -6.11
CA ASP A 185 24.37 -7.84 -6.51
C ASP A 185 24.19 -8.95 -5.45
N LEU A 186 23.85 -10.15 -5.93
CA LEU A 186 23.51 -11.31 -5.13
C LEU A 186 24.45 -12.50 -5.38
N ALA A 187 25.65 -12.26 -5.91
CA ALA A 187 26.68 -13.29 -6.08
C ALA A 187 27.00 -14.02 -4.76
N ASP A 188 26.99 -13.31 -3.62
CA ASP A 188 26.83 -13.91 -2.29
C ASP A 188 25.40 -13.62 -1.78
N PRO A 189 24.50 -14.62 -1.71
CA PRO A 189 23.13 -14.42 -1.24
C PRO A 189 23.06 -14.07 0.25
N THR A 190 24.13 -14.30 1.03
CA THR A 190 24.24 -13.95 2.45
C THR A 190 24.92 -12.60 2.70
N LYS A 191 25.55 -12.02 1.66
CA LYS A 191 26.18 -10.69 1.68
C LYS A 191 25.79 -9.81 0.48
N PRO A 192 24.50 -9.45 0.30
CA PRO A 192 24.08 -8.61 -0.82
C PRO A 192 24.88 -7.30 -0.89
N ALA A 193 25.33 -6.93 -2.09
CA ALA A 193 26.04 -5.68 -2.32
C ALA A 193 25.17 -4.68 -3.08
N LEU A 194 25.15 -3.44 -2.62
CA LEU A 194 24.39 -2.35 -3.21
C LEU A 194 25.30 -1.42 -4.01
N THR A 195 24.83 -1.00 -5.19
CA THR A 195 25.37 0.16 -5.92
C THR A 195 24.49 1.36 -5.62
N ILE A 196 25.03 2.35 -4.92
CA ILE A 196 24.33 3.59 -4.55
C ILE A 196 24.92 4.75 -5.33
N GLU A 197 24.09 5.57 -5.97
CA GLU A 197 24.49 6.81 -6.66
C GLU A 197 23.98 8.03 -5.89
N SER A 198 24.85 9.02 -5.65
CA SER A 198 24.41 10.34 -5.20
C SER A 198 23.68 11.07 -6.32
N ILE A 199 22.45 11.52 -6.06
CA ILE A 199 21.62 12.25 -7.03
C ILE A 199 22.33 13.54 -7.52
N HIS A 200 23.05 14.21 -6.63
CA HIS A 200 23.72 15.48 -6.91
C HIS A 200 25.06 15.29 -7.60
N THR A 201 25.96 14.48 -7.03
CA THR A 201 27.35 14.37 -7.53
C THR A 201 27.53 13.28 -8.58
N ARG A 202 26.56 12.37 -8.74
CA ARG A 202 26.64 11.15 -9.56
C ARG A 202 27.77 10.19 -9.19
N VAL A 203 28.45 10.43 -8.06
CA VAL A 203 29.43 9.50 -7.49
C VAL A 203 28.72 8.24 -7.04
N ARG A 204 29.34 7.09 -7.32
CA ARG A 204 28.82 5.77 -6.98
C ARG A 204 29.61 5.13 -5.85
N LEU A 205 28.90 4.60 -4.87
CA LEU A 205 29.40 3.82 -3.76
C LEU A 205 28.98 2.35 -3.95
N TYR A 206 29.89 1.43 -3.65
CA TYR A 206 29.64 0.00 -3.61
C TYR A 206 29.83 -0.48 -2.16
N LYS A 207 28.81 -1.14 -1.58
CA LYS A 207 28.87 -1.60 -0.19
C LYS A 207 28.04 -2.87 0.03
N SER A 208 28.64 -3.85 0.71
CA SER A 208 28.02 -5.13 1.09
C SER A 208 27.38 -5.05 2.48
N TYR A 209 26.30 -5.80 2.66
CA TYR A 209 25.47 -5.81 3.86
C TYR A 209 25.21 -7.24 4.35
N ASP A 210 24.91 -7.40 5.64
CA ASP A 210 24.41 -8.68 6.19
C ASP A 210 22.94 -8.96 5.82
N LEU A 211 22.16 -7.90 5.59
CA LEU A 211 20.75 -7.93 5.25
C LEU A 211 20.35 -6.64 4.53
N VAL A 212 19.49 -6.75 3.53
CA VAL A 212 18.82 -5.62 2.88
C VAL A 212 17.32 -5.69 3.13
N LEU A 213 16.71 -4.59 3.54
CA LEU A 213 15.27 -4.40 3.53
C LEU A 213 14.90 -3.49 2.35
N LYS A 214 13.86 -3.85 1.58
CA LYS A 214 13.38 -3.05 0.45
C LYS A 214 12.00 -2.42 0.73
N PRO A 215 11.92 -1.33 1.50
CA PRO A 215 10.71 -0.50 1.60
C PRO A 215 10.70 0.65 0.58
N THR A 216 11.08 0.40 -0.68
CA THR A 216 11.22 1.45 -1.73
C THR A 216 9.92 2.16 -2.09
N GLY A 217 8.77 1.61 -1.68
CA GLY A 217 7.46 2.18 -1.95
C GLY A 217 7.05 2.03 -3.42
N THR A 218 6.07 2.82 -3.86
CA THR A 218 5.58 2.75 -5.23
C THR A 218 6.30 3.73 -6.15
N THR A 219 6.84 3.18 -7.23
CA THR A 219 7.51 3.93 -8.30
C THR A 219 6.51 4.44 -9.35
N TRP A 220 6.81 5.60 -9.91
CA TRP A 220 5.91 6.36 -10.76
C TRP A 220 6.65 6.96 -11.96
N LYS A 221 5.90 7.34 -13.00
CA LYS A 221 6.37 8.16 -14.13
C LYS A 221 5.51 9.41 -14.27
N VAL A 222 6.06 10.45 -14.90
CA VAL A 222 5.24 11.52 -15.48
C VAL A 222 4.54 10.94 -16.73
N PRO A 223 3.23 11.15 -16.94
CA PRO A 223 2.51 10.55 -18.05
C PRO A 223 2.63 11.33 -19.37
N VAL A 224 3.06 12.60 -19.32
CA VAL A 224 3.21 13.51 -20.47
C VAL A 224 4.69 13.86 -20.72
N SER A 225 5.02 14.28 -21.94
CA SER A 225 6.38 14.65 -22.37
C SER A 225 6.35 15.70 -23.48
N GLY A 226 7.54 16.13 -23.95
CA GLY A 226 7.65 17.18 -24.97
C GLY A 226 7.00 18.49 -24.54
N ASP A 227 6.48 19.26 -25.50
CA ASP A 227 5.84 20.56 -25.25
C ASP A 227 4.64 20.45 -24.29
N VAL A 228 3.84 19.38 -24.39
CA VAL A 228 2.76 19.09 -23.45
C VAL A 228 3.30 18.95 -22.03
N GLY A 229 4.43 18.24 -21.86
CA GLY A 229 5.10 18.08 -20.57
C GLY A 229 5.74 19.36 -20.02
N ILE A 230 6.20 20.27 -20.88
CA ILE A 230 6.76 21.58 -20.48
C ILE A 230 5.66 22.49 -19.94
N HIS A 231 4.48 22.48 -20.56
CA HIS A 231 3.39 23.39 -20.21
C HIS A 231 2.40 22.82 -19.17
N ALA A 232 2.47 21.53 -18.81
CA ALA A 232 1.53 20.87 -17.90
C ALA A 232 2.02 20.80 -16.44
N TYR A 233 1.10 20.82 -15.49
CA TYR A 233 1.42 20.59 -14.09
C TYR A 233 1.56 19.09 -13.78
N THR A 234 2.77 18.68 -13.36
CA THR A 234 3.13 17.27 -13.08
C THR A 234 3.69 17.06 -11.65
N GLY A 235 3.59 18.11 -10.82
CA GLY A 235 4.02 18.10 -9.41
C GLY A 235 3.05 17.34 -8.49
N ILE A 236 3.37 17.33 -7.19
CA ILE A 236 2.45 16.86 -6.15
C ILE A 236 1.28 17.85 -5.97
N PRO A 237 0.15 17.45 -5.36
CA PRO A 237 -0.91 18.39 -4.99
C PRO A 237 -0.42 19.35 -3.90
N ASN A 238 0.01 20.55 -4.29
CA ASN A 238 0.47 21.62 -3.42
C ASN A 238 -0.17 22.94 -3.87
N ALA A 239 -0.86 23.61 -2.94
CA ALA A 239 -1.67 24.80 -3.22
C ALA A 239 -0.83 25.94 -3.81
N ASN A 240 0.41 26.14 -3.34
CA ASN A 240 1.26 27.24 -3.78
C ASN A 240 1.73 27.03 -5.21
N THR A 241 2.29 25.85 -5.51
CA THR A 241 2.81 25.53 -6.85
C THR A 241 1.69 25.40 -7.89
N VAL A 242 0.51 24.91 -7.50
CA VAL A 242 -0.68 24.93 -8.36
C VAL A 242 -1.17 26.37 -8.59
N THR A 243 -1.17 27.24 -7.57
CA THR A 243 -1.53 28.67 -7.76
C THR A 243 -0.56 29.36 -8.72
N THR A 244 0.75 29.16 -8.55
CA THR A 244 1.79 29.69 -9.45
C THR A 244 1.58 29.20 -10.88
N TYR A 245 1.28 27.91 -11.06
CA TYR A 245 0.96 27.35 -12.37
C TYR A 245 -0.29 28.01 -13.00
N LEU A 246 -1.40 28.12 -12.27
CA LEU A 246 -2.62 28.75 -12.79
C LEU A 246 -2.39 30.23 -13.16
N ALA A 247 -1.56 30.96 -12.41
CA ALA A 247 -1.13 32.31 -12.76
C ALA A 247 -0.30 32.34 -14.07
N GLN A 248 0.71 31.47 -14.20
CA GLN A 248 1.53 31.34 -15.42
C GLN A 248 0.73 30.94 -16.67
N ARG A 249 -0.43 30.32 -16.49
CA ARG A 249 -1.36 29.95 -17.56
C ARG A 249 -2.42 31.03 -17.85
N ASN A 250 -2.34 32.20 -17.20
CA ASN A 250 -3.33 33.28 -17.25
C ASN A 250 -4.76 32.83 -16.87
N ILE A 251 -4.87 31.83 -16.00
CA ILE A 251 -6.15 31.30 -15.51
C ILE A 251 -6.64 32.10 -14.29
N LEU A 252 -5.74 32.76 -13.55
CA LEU A 252 -6.08 33.63 -12.42
C LEU A 252 -6.16 35.10 -12.83
N ASN A 253 -7.08 35.83 -12.20
CA ASN A 253 -7.19 37.29 -12.25
C ASN A 253 -6.24 37.96 -11.22
N GLN A 254 -6.28 39.29 -11.14
CA GLN A 254 -5.45 40.08 -10.22
C GLN A 254 -5.74 39.83 -8.73
N GLU A 255 -6.92 39.30 -8.37
CA GLU A 255 -7.26 38.88 -7.00
C GLU A 255 -6.74 37.47 -6.66
N GLY A 256 -6.09 36.77 -7.61
CA GLY A 256 -5.69 35.37 -7.46
C GLY A 256 -6.86 34.38 -7.58
N ILE A 257 -7.99 34.82 -8.13
CA ILE A 257 -9.21 34.03 -8.34
C ILE A 257 -9.27 33.60 -9.81
N ILE A 258 -9.73 32.39 -10.07
CA ILE A 258 -9.90 31.85 -11.43
C ILE A 258 -10.83 32.75 -12.25
N THR A 259 -10.44 33.08 -13.48
CA THR A 259 -11.23 33.88 -14.41
C THR A 259 -12.37 33.04 -14.99
N PRO A 260 -13.64 33.49 -14.94
CA PRO A 260 -14.77 32.85 -15.61
C PRO A 260 -14.49 32.51 -17.09
N GLY A 261 -14.99 31.37 -17.56
CA GLY A 261 -14.70 30.85 -18.90
C GLY A 261 -13.33 30.14 -19.07
N SER A 262 -12.49 30.13 -18.03
CA SER A 262 -11.30 29.25 -18.00
C SER A 262 -11.71 27.78 -17.86
N SER A 263 -10.93 26.87 -18.43
CA SER A 263 -11.06 25.43 -18.22
C SER A 263 -9.71 24.76 -17.95
N ILE A 264 -9.75 23.62 -17.26
CA ILE A 264 -8.59 22.83 -16.86
C ILE A 264 -8.88 21.34 -17.14
N PHE A 265 -8.07 20.70 -17.97
CA PHE A 265 -8.03 19.24 -18.09
C PHE A 265 -7.32 18.62 -16.88
N ILE A 266 -7.90 17.56 -16.30
CA ILE A 266 -7.25 16.75 -15.25
C ILE A 266 -7.36 15.27 -15.59
N GLY A 267 -6.21 14.60 -15.69
CA GLY A 267 -6.14 13.17 -15.98
C GLY A 267 -5.98 12.29 -14.74
N GLY A 268 -6.28 11.00 -14.90
CA GLY A 268 -6.03 9.97 -13.88
C GLY A 268 -7.27 9.55 -13.09
N ASN A 269 -7.06 8.74 -12.05
CA ASN A 269 -8.14 8.19 -11.21
C ASN A 269 -8.25 8.97 -9.88
N LEU A 270 -8.10 8.31 -8.71
CA LEU A 270 -8.23 8.97 -7.40
C LEU A 270 -7.33 10.21 -7.23
N SER A 271 -6.13 10.19 -7.81
CA SER A 271 -5.18 11.31 -7.79
C SER A 271 -5.67 12.58 -8.51
N ALA A 272 -6.66 12.48 -9.40
CA ALA A 272 -7.27 13.66 -10.03
C ALA A 272 -8.10 14.45 -9.01
N TYR A 273 -8.80 13.76 -8.10
CA TYR A 273 -9.68 14.38 -7.11
C TYR A 273 -8.91 15.19 -6.06
N ASP A 274 -7.63 14.86 -5.83
CA ASP A 274 -6.75 15.66 -4.97
C ASP A 274 -6.64 17.11 -5.44
N PHE A 275 -6.65 17.37 -6.76
CA PHE A 275 -6.50 18.70 -7.35
C PHE A 275 -7.79 19.51 -7.42
N ILE A 276 -8.96 18.86 -7.42
CA ILE A 276 -10.25 19.56 -7.54
C ILE A 276 -10.42 20.56 -6.38
N GLY A 277 -10.15 20.14 -5.15
CA GLY A 277 -10.25 21.04 -4.00
C GLY A 277 -9.20 22.15 -3.95
N LEU A 278 -8.04 21.98 -4.62
CA LEU A 278 -7.04 23.06 -4.80
C LEU A 278 -7.54 24.12 -5.79
N ILE A 279 -8.15 23.69 -6.90
CA ILE A 279 -8.74 24.58 -7.91
C ILE A 279 -9.91 25.36 -7.28
N LEU A 280 -10.79 24.68 -6.54
CA LEU A 280 -11.93 25.32 -5.88
C LEU A 280 -11.51 26.34 -4.81
N ALA A 281 -10.36 26.15 -4.15
CA ALA A 281 -9.76 27.14 -3.24
C ALA A 281 -9.24 28.41 -3.94
N ARG A 282 -9.33 28.48 -5.28
CA ARG A 282 -9.09 29.68 -6.11
C ARG A 282 -10.37 30.14 -6.82
N THR A 283 -11.54 29.78 -6.30
CA THR A 283 -12.85 30.28 -6.75
C THR A 283 -13.60 30.92 -5.58
N LYS A 284 -14.68 31.64 -5.86
CA LYS A 284 -15.64 32.09 -4.83
C LYS A 284 -16.82 31.12 -4.65
N ILE A 285 -16.78 29.95 -5.32
CA ILE A 285 -17.88 28.97 -5.38
C ILE A 285 -18.14 28.32 -4.02
N ILE A 286 -17.09 28.01 -3.26
CA ILE A 286 -17.23 27.37 -1.94
C ILE A 286 -17.06 28.44 -0.85
N ARG A 287 -18.00 28.46 0.10
CA ARG A 287 -17.97 29.33 1.28
C ARG A 287 -17.85 28.50 2.55
N LEU A 288 -17.07 28.99 3.50
CA LEU A 288 -17.01 28.47 4.86
C LEU A 288 -18.00 29.25 5.73
N GLN A 289 -19.12 28.62 6.11
CA GLN A 289 -20.13 29.27 6.95
C GLN A 289 -19.76 29.18 8.44
N PRO A 290 -19.84 30.29 9.19
CA PRO A 290 -19.77 30.25 10.64
C PRO A 290 -21.06 29.70 11.23
N GLY A 291 -21.07 28.41 11.55
CA GLY A 291 -22.10 27.83 12.42
C GLY A 291 -21.73 27.96 13.91
N GLU A 292 -22.75 28.02 14.77
CA GLU A 292 -22.62 28.05 16.23
C GLU A 292 -22.17 26.70 16.82
N LYS A 293 -22.62 25.57 16.23
CA LYS A 293 -22.34 24.20 16.73
C LYS A 293 -21.45 23.37 15.80
N GLN A 294 -21.57 23.56 14.49
CA GLN A 294 -20.69 22.96 13.49
C GLN A 294 -20.41 23.96 12.36
N LYS A 295 -19.14 24.10 11.98
CA LYS A 295 -18.77 24.80 10.74
C LYS A 295 -19.19 23.94 9.55
N LYS A 296 -19.67 24.55 8.46
CA LYS A 296 -20.06 23.82 7.24
C LYS A 296 -19.50 24.50 5.99
N LEU A 297 -19.27 23.72 4.94
CA LEU A 297 -19.02 24.26 3.61
C LEU A 297 -20.35 24.38 2.85
N GLU A 298 -20.51 25.47 2.13
CA GLU A 298 -21.67 25.77 1.29
C GLU A 298 -21.20 26.06 -0.14
N ILE A 299 -22.03 25.71 -1.12
CA ILE A 299 -21.79 26.00 -2.53
C ILE A 299 -22.68 27.18 -2.91
N ASP A 300 -22.10 28.30 -3.35
CA ASP A 300 -22.86 29.35 -4.02
C ASP A 300 -23.12 28.90 -5.47
N GLU A 301 -24.37 28.50 -5.74
CA GLU A 301 -24.80 28.06 -7.08
C GLU A 301 -24.77 29.18 -8.13
N ASN A 302 -24.97 30.44 -7.73
CA ASN A 302 -24.95 31.58 -8.64
C ASN A 302 -23.52 31.96 -9.03
N GLU A 303 -22.57 31.76 -8.12
CA GLU A 303 -21.14 31.81 -8.44
C GLU A 303 -20.73 30.60 -9.28
N ALA A 304 -21.17 29.38 -8.93
CA ALA A 304 -20.88 28.15 -9.68
C ALA A 304 -21.24 28.26 -11.17
N LYS A 305 -22.43 28.79 -11.49
CA LYS A 305 -22.93 29.00 -12.87
C LYS A 305 -22.02 29.88 -13.75
N LYS A 306 -21.08 30.65 -13.18
CA LYS A 306 -20.09 31.46 -13.92
C LYS A 306 -18.91 30.63 -14.43
N TYR A 307 -18.75 29.39 -13.99
CA TYR A 307 -17.61 28.52 -14.30
C TYR A 307 -18.03 27.21 -15.01
N PRO A 308 -18.82 27.26 -16.11
CA PRO A 308 -19.23 26.07 -16.83
C PRO A 308 -18.00 25.34 -17.38
N ASN A 309 -17.93 24.03 -17.18
CA ASN A 309 -16.84 23.15 -17.62
C ASN A 309 -15.43 23.60 -17.17
N LEU A 310 -15.31 24.24 -16.00
CA LEU A 310 -14.02 24.65 -15.43
C LEU A 310 -13.09 23.45 -15.22
N ILE A 311 -13.61 22.31 -14.77
CA ILE A 311 -12.82 21.09 -14.58
C ILE A 311 -13.32 20.01 -15.52
N LYS A 312 -12.50 19.63 -16.49
CA LYS A 312 -12.75 18.53 -17.43
C LYS A 312 -11.90 17.32 -17.02
N LEU A 313 -12.52 16.34 -16.36
CA LEU A 313 -11.89 15.08 -15.98
C LEU A 313 -11.81 14.16 -17.20
N PHE A 314 -10.61 13.73 -17.62
CA PHE A 314 -10.50 12.83 -18.78
C PHE A 314 -10.00 11.43 -18.44
N LYS A 315 -10.60 10.41 -19.08
CA LYS A 315 -10.24 9.00 -18.91
C LYS A 315 -10.39 8.19 -20.20
N ARG A 316 -9.59 7.14 -20.34
CA ARG A 316 -9.55 6.28 -21.54
C ARG A 316 -10.84 5.49 -21.78
N LYS A 317 -11.56 5.12 -20.71
CA LYS A 317 -12.75 4.25 -20.73
C LYS A 317 -13.89 4.93 -19.98
N GLU A 318 -15.10 4.74 -20.49
CA GLU A 318 -16.34 5.17 -19.85
C GLU A 318 -16.63 4.39 -18.56
N GLY A 319 -17.44 4.98 -17.67
CA GLY A 319 -17.89 4.36 -16.42
C GLY A 319 -16.81 4.12 -15.35
N GLU A 320 -15.52 4.24 -15.68
CA GLU A 320 -14.40 3.99 -14.76
C GLU A 320 -14.18 5.15 -13.77
N LEU A 321 -15.09 5.33 -12.80
CA LEU A 321 -15.04 6.37 -11.78
C LEU A 321 -14.60 5.85 -10.39
N CYS A 322 -14.16 6.78 -9.53
CA CYS A 322 -13.78 6.48 -8.15
C CYS A 322 -15.01 6.48 -7.26
N ALA A 323 -15.47 5.31 -6.81
CA ALA A 323 -16.63 5.22 -5.94
C ALA A 323 -16.43 5.96 -4.59
N PRO A 324 -17.48 6.58 -4.01
CA PRO A 324 -17.44 7.20 -2.69
C PRO A 324 -17.35 6.17 -1.54
N ARG A 325 -16.76 6.57 -0.41
CA ARG A 325 -16.69 5.75 0.82
C ARG A 325 -17.90 6.00 1.73
N HIS A 326 -19.02 5.33 1.47
CA HIS A 326 -20.18 5.28 2.41
C HIS A 326 -19.99 4.27 3.58
N ALA A 327 -18.77 3.75 3.74
CA ALA A 327 -18.32 2.95 4.87
C ALA A 327 -16.79 3.04 4.97
N ASP A 328 -16.23 3.33 6.14
CA ASP A 328 -14.79 3.53 6.33
C ASP A 328 -14.08 2.36 7.02
N GLY A 329 -12.76 2.28 6.80
CA GLY A 329 -11.87 1.30 7.42
C GLY A 329 -12.10 -0.17 7.01
N MET A 330 -11.51 -1.07 7.79
CA MET A 330 -11.75 -2.52 7.74
C MET A 330 -12.92 -2.97 8.65
N ASP A 331 -13.47 -2.05 9.46
CA ASP A 331 -14.64 -2.29 10.34
C ASP A 331 -15.99 -2.07 9.62
N ALA A 332 -15.98 -2.06 8.28
CA ALA A 332 -17.15 -1.84 7.42
C ALA A 332 -18.12 -3.03 7.48
N LYS A 333 -18.97 -3.03 8.51
CA LYS A 333 -19.91 -4.11 8.85
C LYS A 333 -21.10 -4.21 7.88
N ILE A 334 -21.47 -5.44 7.54
CA ILE A 334 -22.78 -5.76 6.98
C ILE A 334 -23.84 -5.59 8.09
N PRO A 335 -25.02 -5.02 7.81
CA PRO A 335 -26.12 -4.95 8.79
C PRO A 335 -26.64 -6.34 9.20
N GLU A 336 -27.56 -6.40 10.16
CA GLU A 336 -28.20 -7.67 10.53
C GLU A 336 -29.22 -8.12 9.47
N GLY A 337 -29.52 -9.43 9.45
CA GLY A 337 -30.55 -10.02 8.56
C GLY A 337 -30.01 -10.77 7.33
N PHE A 338 -28.70 -10.78 7.06
CA PHE A 338 -28.10 -11.50 5.92
C PHE A 338 -27.53 -12.88 6.31
N GLY A 339 -28.24 -13.59 7.18
CA GLY A 339 -27.76 -14.81 7.86
C GLY A 339 -27.55 -16.05 6.98
N PHE A 340 -27.71 -15.94 5.66
CA PHE A 340 -27.45 -17.04 4.72
C PHE A 340 -25.95 -17.22 4.43
N ILE A 341 -25.10 -16.19 4.56
CA ILE A 341 -23.64 -16.35 4.42
C ILE A 341 -22.99 -16.47 5.81
N THR A 342 -22.24 -17.55 6.04
CA THR A 342 -21.48 -17.76 7.29
C THR A 342 -19.98 -17.50 7.11
N PRO A 343 -19.25 -17.17 8.19
CA PRO A 343 -17.78 -17.09 8.18
C PRO A 343 -17.11 -18.38 7.67
N GLU A 344 -17.65 -19.56 7.97
CA GLU A 344 -17.14 -20.84 7.48
C GLU A 344 -17.25 -21.00 5.96
N MET A 345 -18.32 -20.51 5.31
CA MET A 345 -18.44 -20.52 3.84
C MET A 345 -17.34 -19.68 3.19
N LEU A 346 -17.08 -18.50 3.75
CA LEU A 346 -16.05 -17.58 3.28
C LEU A 346 -14.65 -18.15 3.50
N LEU A 347 -14.41 -18.80 4.64
CA LEU A 347 -13.16 -19.50 4.92
C LEU A 347 -12.93 -20.68 3.95
N ALA A 348 -13.99 -21.46 3.66
CA ALA A 348 -13.95 -22.54 2.69
C ALA A 348 -13.56 -22.04 1.28
N LEU A 349 -14.14 -20.91 0.85
CA LEU A 349 -13.80 -20.26 -0.42
C LEU A 349 -12.33 -19.79 -0.45
N GLN A 350 -11.78 -19.25 0.65
CA GLN A 350 -10.38 -18.83 0.72
C GLN A 350 -9.36 -20.00 0.68
N ILE A 351 -9.80 -21.23 0.92
CA ILE A 351 -8.95 -22.43 0.83
C ILE A 351 -9.29 -23.33 -0.37
N GLN A 352 -10.25 -22.96 -1.22
CA GLN A 352 -10.55 -23.68 -2.45
C GLN A 352 -9.43 -23.50 -3.48
N LYS A 353 -9.12 -24.55 -4.26
CA LYS A 353 -8.17 -24.44 -5.38
C LYS A 353 -8.72 -23.54 -6.49
N ARG A 354 -7.89 -22.57 -6.93
CA ARG A 354 -8.23 -21.62 -8.01
C ARG A 354 -8.56 -22.27 -9.36
N GLU A 355 -8.05 -23.48 -9.62
CA GLU A 355 -8.34 -24.29 -10.80
C GLU A 355 -9.83 -24.65 -10.94
N TYR A 356 -10.56 -24.71 -9.81
CA TYR A 356 -11.97 -25.07 -9.75
C TYR A 356 -12.89 -23.85 -9.50
N CYS A 357 -12.36 -22.77 -8.90
CA CYS A 357 -13.15 -21.60 -8.52
C CYS A 357 -12.28 -20.34 -8.47
N ASN A 358 -12.70 -19.27 -9.14
CA ASN A 358 -12.10 -17.95 -8.98
C ASN A 358 -12.76 -17.21 -7.79
N PRO A 359 -12.03 -16.93 -6.68
CA PRO A 359 -12.64 -16.30 -5.52
C PRO A 359 -13.13 -14.87 -5.79
N TYR A 360 -12.57 -14.14 -6.76
CA TYR A 360 -13.08 -12.79 -7.11
C TYR A 360 -14.48 -12.85 -7.71
N THR A 361 -14.73 -13.82 -8.59
CA THR A 361 -16.03 -14.07 -9.21
C THR A 361 -17.08 -14.32 -8.13
N ILE A 362 -16.82 -15.29 -7.24
CA ILE A 362 -17.78 -15.69 -6.20
C ILE A 362 -17.97 -14.59 -5.15
N ILE A 363 -16.91 -13.93 -4.67
CA ILE A 363 -17.04 -12.83 -3.69
C ILE A 363 -17.84 -11.66 -4.28
N PHE A 364 -17.67 -11.36 -5.57
CA PHE A 364 -18.44 -10.30 -6.23
C PHE A 364 -19.90 -10.71 -6.46
N GLU A 365 -20.16 -11.97 -6.79
CA GLU A 365 -21.53 -12.51 -6.90
C GLU A 365 -22.26 -12.49 -5.54
N LEU A 366 -21.64 -12.98 -4.47
CA LEU A 366 -22.14 -12.86 -3.09
C LEU A 366 -22.39 -11.41 -2.68
N THR A 367 -21.52 -10.48 -3.13
CA THR A 367 -21.68 -9.05 -2.88
C THR A 367 -22.91 -8.49 -3.57
N ARG A 368 -23.19 -8.90 -4.82
CA ARG A 368 -24.43 -8.53 -5.54
C ARG A 368 -25.66 -9.10 -4.85
N ILE A 369 -25.63 -10.37 -4.44
CA ILE A 369 -26.72 -11.05 -3.70
C ILE A 369 -27.08 -10.29 -2.42
N VAL A 370 -26.11 -10.02 -1.55
CA VAL A 370 -26.36 -9.31 -0.29
C VAL A 370 -26.83 -7.88 -0.54
N THR A 371 -26.24 -7.17 -1.51
CA THR A 371 -26.65 -5.80 -1.85
C THR A 371 -28.06 -5.74 -2.43
N ALA A 372 -28.43 -6.71 -3.27
CA ALA A 372 -29.78 -6.87 -3.82
C ALA A 372 -30.83 -7.09 -2.72
N ILE A 373 -30.56 -7.98 -1.77
CA ILE A 373 -31.44 -8.24 -0.60
C ILE A 373 -31.52 -7.03 0.34
N ALA A 374 -30.46 -6.23 0.42
CA ALA A 374 -30.42 -5.01 1.24
C ALA A 374 -31.21 -3.84 0.64
N LEU A 375 -31.34 -3.82 -0.70
CA LEU A 375 -32.02 -2.77 -1.47
C LEU A 375 -33.38 -3.18 -2.02
N ASN A 376 -33.83 -4.42 -1.77
CA ASN A 376 -35.01 -5.04 -2.38
C ASN A 376 -35.01 -4.96 -3.92
N LYS A 377 -33.86 -5.28 -4.53
CA LYS A 377 -33.65 -5.38 -5.98
C LYS A 377 -33.33 -6.83 -6.37
N ALA A 378 -33.31 -7.14 -7.68
CA ALA A 378 -32.64 -8.32 -8.21
C ALA A 378 -31.10 -8.08 -8.34
N PRO A 379 -30.24 -9.12 -8.27
CA PRO A 379 -28.79 -8.98 -8.47
C PRO A 379 -28.40 -8.33 -9.80
N GLY A 380 -29.15 -8.58 -10.88
CA GLY A 380 -29.06 -7.97 -12.20
C GLY A 380 -29.15 -6.44 -12.21
N SER A 381 -29.79 -5.86 -11.19
CA SER A 381 -29.94 -4.41 -10.99
C SER A 381 -28.90 -3.79 -10.06
N ILE A 382 -27.86 -4.57 -9.67
CA ILE A 382 -26.71 -4.12 -8.87
C ILE A 382 -25.46 -4.09 -9.75
N GLU A 383 -24.73 -2.97 -9.72
CA GLU A 383 -23.52 -2.72 -10.52
C GLU A 383 -23.77 -2.87 -12.04
N GLN A 384 -24.82 -2.21 -12.53
CA GLN A 384 -25.13 -2.13 -13.96
C GLN A 384 -24.00 -1.44 -14.74
N ASP A 385 -23.81 -1.83 -16.01
CA ASP A 385 -22.86 -1.18 -16.92
C ASP A 385 -23.47 0.16 -17.41
N LEU A 386 -23.22 1.22 -16.65
CA LEU A 386 -23.68 2.59 -16.94
C LEU A 386 -22.63 3.39 -17.72
N SER A 387 -23.08 4.36 -18.52
CA SER A 387 -22.22 5.41 -19.08
C SER A 387 -21.59 6.27 -17.97
N THR A 388 -20.58 7.08 -18.29
CA THR A 388 -19.92 7.92 -17.29
C THR A 388 -20.87 8.94 -16.63
N GLU A 389 -21.80 9.50 -17.41
CA GLU A 389 -22.78 10.49 -16.91
C GLU A 389 -23.83 9.83 -16.02
N GLU A 390 -24.43 8.71 -16.46
CA GLU A 390 -25.35 7.91 -15.63
C GLU A 390 -24.68 7.43 -14.34
N GLN A 391 -23.38 7.07 -14.39
CA GLN A 391 -22.63 6.65 -13.21
C GLN A 391 -22.37 7.81 -12.25
N LEU A 392 -22.09 9.03 -12.74
CA LEU A 392 -21.98 10.24 -11.91
C LEU A 392 -23.33 10.61 -11.29
N ASP A 393 -24.41 10.50 -12.06
CA ASP A 393 -25.78 10.75 -11.64
C ASP A 393 -26.20 9.79 -10.51
N HIS A 394 -25.94 8.50 -10.68
CA HIS A 394 -26.15 7.48 -9.66
C HIS A 394 -25.35 7.79 -8.39
N MET A 395 -24.03 8.06 -8.51
CA MET A 395 -23.18 8.39 -7.37
C MET A 395 -23.61 9.70 -6.68
N ALA A 396 -24.12 10.69 -7.42
CA ALA A 396 -24.66 11.92 -6.86
C ALA A 396 -25.91 11.64 -6.02
N ALA A 397 -26.87 10.86 -6.54
CA ALA A 397 -28.07 10.47 -5.82
C ALA A 397 -27.76 9.65 -4.55
N GLU A 398 -26.81 8.72 -4.62
CA GLU A 398 -26.34 7.97 -3.44
C GLU A 398 -25.66 8.88 -2.41
N ASN A 399 -24.87 9.86 -2.85
CA ASN A 399 -24.21 10.82 -1.97
C ASN A 399 -25.21 11.72 -1.24
N GLU A 400 -26.25 12.22 -1.92
CA GLU A 400 -27.30 13.02 -1.26
C GLU A 400 -28.12 12.18 -0.27
N LYS A 401 -28.47 10.94 -0.64
CA LYS A 401 -29.14 9.98 0.26
C LYS A 401 -28.32 9.72 1.53
N PHE A 402 -27.01 9.55 1.39
CA PHE A 402 -26.10 9.33 2.53
C PHE A 402 -25.83 10.60 3.33
N ALA A 403 -25.78 11.77 2.69
CA ALA A 403 -25.67 13.08 3.36
C ALA A 403 -26.88 13.36 4.26
N ALA A 404 -28.09 13.07 3.76
CA ALA A 404 -29.34 13.26 4.51
C ALA A 404 -29.47 12.25 5.67
N ASN A 405 -28.95 11.03 5.51
CA ASN A 405 -28.96 10.01 6.55
C ASN A 405 -27.71 9.11 6.45
N PRO A 406 -26.69 9.30 7.32
CA PRO A 406 -25.49 8.45 7.34
C PRO A 406 -25.72 6.97 7.72
N LYS A 407 -26.94 6.59 8.13
CA LYS A 407 -27.36 5.19 8.32
C LYS A 407 -28.06 4.60 7.09
N ALA A 408 -28.30 5.38 6.04
CA ALA A 408 -28.96 4.91 4.83
C ALA A 408 -28.11 3.85 4.11
N ILE A 409 -28.76 2.76 3.70
CA ILE A 409 -28.11 1.75 2.86
C ILE A 409 -28.05 2.28 1.42
N THR A 410 -26.84 2.45 0.92
CA THR A 410 -26.50 2.74 -0.48
C THR A 410 -25.90 1.49 -1.12
N GLU A 411 -26.04 1.36 -2.44
CA GLU A 411 -25.44 0.29 -3.24
C GLU A 411 -23.92 0.31 -3.08
N THR A 412 -23.29 1.47 -3.29
CA THR A 412 -21.84 1.65 -3.09
C THR A 412 -21.40 1.29 -1.67
N GLY A 413 -22.15 1.72 -0.65
CA GLY A 413 -21.86 1.45 0.75
C GLY A 413 -21.96 -0.03 1.10
N MET A 414 -22.97 -0.71 0.58
CA MET A 414 -23.21 -2.12 0.83
C MET A 414 -22.18 -2.99 0.10
N ILE A 415 -21.85 -2.67 -1.15
CA ILE A 415 -20.76 -3.32 -1.90
C ILE A 415 -19.44 -3.21 -1.13
N ARG A 416 -19.08 -2.02 -0.65
CA ARG A 416 -17.84 -1.86 0.13
C ARG A 416 -17.85 -2.66 1.44
N ARG A 417 -18.97 -2.69 2.17
CA ARG A 417 -19.14 -3.50 3.40
C ARG A 417 -18.97 -4.99 3.12
N CYS A 418 -19.63 -5.51 2.08
CA CYS A 418 -19.51 -6.90 1.64
C CYS A 418 -18.08 -7.26 1.25
N LEU A 419 -17.44 -6.45 0.40
CA LEU A 419 -16.07 -6.72 -0.05
C LEU A 419 -15.06 -6.71 1.10
N VAL A 420 -15.14 -5.76 2.05
CA VAL A 420 -14.30 -5.78 3.26
C VAL A 420 -14.59 -7.03 4.11
N SER A 421 -15.87 -7.33 4.34
CA SER A 421 -16.32 -8.41 5.21
C SER A 421 -15.96 -9.82 4.69
N PHE A 422 -16.13 -10.05 3.38
CA PHE A 422 -15.91 -11.35 2.74
C PHE A 422 -14.44 -11.59 2.40
N TYR A 423 -13.72 -10.54 1.98
CA TYR A 423 -12.36 -10.67 1.46
C TYR A 423 -11.30 -10.50 2.55
N CYS A 424 -11.49 -9.52 3.46
CA CYS A 424 -10.48 -9.18 4.46
C CYS A 424 -10.77 -9.86 5.80
N THR A 425 -11.93 -9.62 6.41
CA THR A 425 -12.15 -10.01 7.83
C THR A 425 -12.67 -11.43 8.01
N ILE A 426 -13.35 -12.00 7.00
CA ILE A 426 -14.07 -13.30 7.04
C ILE A 426 -15.18 -13.27 8.11
N THR A 427 -16.05 -12.27 8.02
CA THR A 427 -17.13 -12.02 8.98
C THR A 427 -18.41 -11.62 8.25
N THR A 428 -19.59 -11.84 8.85
CA THR A 428 -20.88 -11.55 8.20
C THR A 428 -21.90 -10.83 9.10
N ALA A 429 -21.63 -10.71 10.40
CA ALA A 429 -22.50 -10.02 11.36
C ALA A 429 -21.85 -8.73 11.93
N PRO A 430 -22.60 -7.85 12.60
CA PRO A 430 -22.04 -6.64 13.21
C PRO A 430 -21.00 -6.90 14.31
N ASN A 431 -21.03 -8.04 15.01
CA ASN A 431 -19.99 -8.41 15.96
C ASN A 431 -18.81 -9.16 15.29
N THR A 432 -18.14 -8.46 14.38
CA THR A 432 -16.99 -8.97 13.61
C THR A 432 -15.86 -9.50 14.50
N THR A 433 -15.57 -8.83 15.61
CA THR A 433 -14.52 -9.22 16.57
C THR A 433 -14.81 -10.57 17.23
N GLU A 434 -16.04 -10.79 17.68
CA GLU A 434 -16.43 -12.07 18.29
C GLU A 434 -16.47 -13.20 17.27
N GLN A 435 -17.12 -13.00 16.11
CA GLN A 435 -17.14 -13.98 15.02
C GLN A 435 -15.71 -14.42 14.65
N ARG A 436 -14.79 -13.46 14.50
CA ARG A 436 -13.39 -13.70 14.17
C ARG A 436 -12.64 -14.44 15.28
N SER A 437 -12.91 -14.13 16.55
CA SER A 437 -12.37 -14.84 17.71
C SER A 437 -12.82 -16.30 17.75
N LEU A 438 -14.11 -16.56 17.56
CA LEU A 438 -14.68 -17.92 17.48
C LEU A 438 -14.10 -18.71 16.31
N LEU A 439 -14.06 -18.11 15.11
CA LEU A 439 -13.49 -18.73 13.91
C LEU A 439 -12.01 -19.06 14.10
N SER A 440 -11.25 -18.18 14.76
CA SER A 440 -9.82 -18.39 15.06
C SER A 440 -9.58 -19.50 16.09
N ARG A 441 -10.48 -19.68 17.07
CA ARG A 441 -10.43 -20.79 18.03
C ARG A 441 -10.78 -22.13 17.37
N ARG A 442 -11.74 -22.13 16.43
CA ARG A 442 -12.21 -23.34 15.74
C ARG A 442 -11.27 -23.80 14.62
N PHE A 443 -10.73 -22.87 13.82
CA PHE A 443 -9.87 -23.16 12.66
C PHE A 443 -8.50 -22.45 12.71
N PRO A 444 -7.71 -22.61 13.81
CA PRO A 444 -6.42 -21.92 13.98
C PRO A 444 -5.36 -22.25 12.93
N LEU A 445 -5.55 -23.28 12.08
CA LEU A 445 -4.62 -23.65 11.01
C LEU A 445 -5.01 -23.08 9.64
N LEU A 446 -6.22 -22.53 9.51
CA LEU A 446 -6.78 -22.02 8.25
C LEU A 446 -6.98 -20.50 8.27
N ILE A 447 -7.26 -19.92 9.45
CA ILE A 447 -7.49 -18.48 9.60
C ILE A 447 -6.23 -17.67 9.32
N ARG A 448 -6.41 -16.47 8.75
CA ARG A 448 -5.34 -15.49 8.46
C ARG A 448 -5.72 -14.12 9.00
N GLU A 449 -4.74 -13.26 9.28
CA GLU A 449 -5.01 -11.85 9.58
C GLU A 449 -5.58 -11.09 8.38
N PRO A 450 -6.33 -9.99 8.54
CA PRO A 450 -7.11 -9.43 7.44
C PRO A 450 -6.28 -9.02 6.23
N TRP A 451 -5.13 -8.38 6.45
CA TRP A 451 -4.21 -8.09 5.35
C TRP A 451 -3.45 -9.33 4.84
N ASP A 452 -3.31 -10.41 5.64
CA ASP A 452 -2.71 -11.68 5.19
C ASP A 452 -3.68 -12.45 4.28
N ALA A 453 -4.98 -12.48 4.63
CA ALA A 453 -6.04 -13.02 3.77
C ALA A 453 -6.10 -12.28 2.44
N PHE A 454 -6.11 -10.95 2.51
CA PHE A 454 -6.06 -10.08 1.34
C PHE A 454 -4.81 -10.35 0.48
N ARG A 455 -3.63 -10.48 1.07
CA ARG A 455 -2.40 -10.85 0.34
C ARG A 455 -2.46 -12.25 -0.26
N ALA A 456 -2.98 -13.24 0.45
CA ALA A 456 -3.11 -14.61 -0.06
C ALA A 456 -4.08 -14.72 -1.26
N LEU A 457 -5.13 -13.89 -1.29
CA LEU A 457 -6.03 -13.77 -2.44
C LEU A 457 -5.38 -13.01 -3.62
N ASN A 458 -4.40 -12.16 -3.36
CA ASN A 458 -3.60 -11.43 -4.36
C ASN A 458 -2.26 -12.09 -4.76
N TYR A 459 -1.86 -13.18 -4.11
CA TYR A 459 -0.53 -13.77 -4.31
C TYR A 459 -0.33 -14.42 -5.69
N ASP A 460 -1.33 -15.18 -6.18
CA ASP A 460 -1.32 -15.74 -7.55
C ASP A 460 -2.56 -15.18 -8.29
N ILE A 461 -2.54 -13.90 -8.68
CA ILE A 461 -3.53 -13.36 -9.63
C ILE A 461 -3.23 -14.00 -11.00
N THR A 462 -3.78 -15.20 -11.22
CA THR A 462 -3.65 -15.91 -12.48
C THR A 462 -4.21 -15.05 -13.61
N PRO A 463 -3.49 -14.84 -14.73
CA PRO A 463 -4.11 -14.32 -15.94
C PRO A 463 -5.32 -15.18 -16.28
N THR A 464 -6.48 -14.53 -16.36
CA THR A 464 -7.72 -15.15 -16.77
C THR A 464 -8.26 -14.35 -17.92
N GLU A 465 -8.57 -15.02 -19.02
CA GLU A 465 -9.21 -14.41 -20.18
C GLU A 465 -10.71 -14.19 -19.94
N ASN A 466 -11.26 -14.70 -18.83
CA ASN A 466 -12.64 -14.51 -18.43
C ASN A 466 -12.92 -13.02 -18.13
N PRO A 467 -13.73 -12.32 -18.96
CA PRO A 467 -13.96 -10.88 -18.80
C PRO A 467 -14.69 -10.52 -17.50
N PHE A 468 -15.55 -11.42 -16.99
CA PHE A 468 -16.25 -11.23 -15.72
C PHE A 468 -15.26 -11.22 -14.55
N ALA A 469 -14.32 -12.16 -14.52
CA ALA A 469 -13.31 -12.21 -13.46
C ALA A 469 -12.39 -10.97 -13.46
N ILE A 470 -12.01 -10.47 -14.64
CA ILE A 470 -11.27 -9.20 -14.79
C ILE A 470 -12.11 -8.04 -14.24
N ARG A 471 -13.41 -7.98 -14.60
CA ARG A 471 -14.35 -6.94 -14.14
C ARG A 471 -14.52 -6.96 -12.63
N SER A 472 -14.78 -8.12 -12.03
CA SER A 472 -14.92 -8.30 -10.57
C SER A 472 -13.65 -7.86 -9.81
N SER A 473 -12.46 -8.19 -10.33
CA SER A 473 -11.20 -7.72 -9.76
C SER A 473 -11.06 -6.19 -9.87
N ARG A 474 -11.41 -5.57 -11.01
CA ARG A 474 -11.37 -4.11 -11.17
C ARG A 474 -12.36 -3.39 -10.24
N LYS A 475 -13.60 -3.88 -10.13
CA LYS A 475 -14.60 -3.34 -9.20
C LYS A 475 -14.10 -3.45 -7.75
N PHE A 476 -13.53 -4.60 -7.35
CA PHE A 476 -12.89 -4.74 -6.03
C PHE A 476 -11.86 -3.64 -5.75
N TRP A 477 -10.93 -3.37 -6.69
CA TRP A 477 -9.96 -2.28 -6.54
C TRP A 477 -10.61 -0.90 -6.41
N ASN A 478 -11.64 -0.63 -7.21
CA ASN A 478 -12.36 0.65 -7.19
C ASN A 478 -13.06 0.91 -5.86
N HIS A 479 -13.75 -0.08 -5.27
CA HIS A 479 -14.44 0.12 -3.98
C HIS A 479 -13.51 0.04 -2.76
N ILE A 480 -12.45 -0.79 -2.79
CA ILE A 480 -11.57 -1.01 -1.62
C ILE A 480 -10.41 0.00 -1.54
N THR A 481 -9.58 0.09 -2.58
CA THR A 481 -8.30 0.84 -2.53
C THR A 481 -8.41 2.21 -3.19
N SER A 482 -9.12 2.30 -4.32
CA SER A 482 -9.18 3.48 -5.19
C SER A 482 -10.43 4.34 -4.99
N SER A 483 -11.16 4.12 -3.89
CA SER A 483 -12.36 4.87 -3.52
C SER A 483 -12.06 6.18 -2.79
N ALA A 484 -12.86 7.21 -3.10
CA ALA A 484 -12.68 8.56 -2.57
C ALA A 484 -13.40 8.77 -1.23
N PRO A 485 -12.89 9.63 -0.32
CA PRO A 485 -13.62 10.05 0.86
C PRO A 485 -15.00 10.62 0.52
N PHE A 486 -16.02 10.24 1.29
CA PHE A 486 -17.40 10.69 1.06
C PHE A 486 -17.52 12.22 0.97
N ALA A 487 -17.02 12.99 1.96
CA ALA A 487 -17.19 14.44 1.98
C ALA A 487 -16.50 15.16 0.80
N ALA A 488 -15.37 14.61 0.30
CA ALA A 488 -14.71 15.12 -0.91
C ALA A 488 -15.49 14.74 -2.19
N HIS A 489 -16.04 13.52 -2.25
CA HIS A 489 -16.81 13.07 -3.40
C HIS A 489 -18.19 13.75 -3.49
N LEU A 490 -18.85 14.02 -2.37
CA LEU A 490 -20.12 14.77 -2.31
C LEU A 490 -19.96 16.16 -2.96
N LEU A 491 -18.86 16.86 -2.63
CA LEU A 491 -18.51 18.15 -3.21
C LEU A 491 -18.35 18.05 -4.75
N ILE A 492 -17.64 17.02 -5.23
CA ILE A 492 -17.44 16.76 -6.66
C ILE A 492 -18.77 16.51 -7.37
N THR A 493 -19.65 15.65 -6.83
CA THR A 493 -20.93 15.33 -7.47
C THR A 493 -21.90 16.51 -7.50
N ARG A 494 -21.92 17.36 -6.47
CA ARG A 494 -22.74 18.58 -6.48
C ARG A 494 -22.26 19.58 -7.53
N LEU A 495 -20.94 19.76 -7.67
CA LEU A 495 -20.36 20.66 -8.66
C LEU A 495 -20.50 20.14 -10.10
N TYR A 496 -20.52 18.82 -10.30
CA TYR A 496 -20.91 18.20 -11.55
C TYR A 496 -22.38 18.51 -11.89
N LYS A 497 -23.32 18.36 -10.94
CA LYS A 497 -24.73 18.74 -11.14
C LYS A 497 -24.95 20.23 -11.43
N LEU A 498 -24.01 21.10 -11.06
CA LEU A 498 -24.00 22.53 -11.39
C LEU A 498 -23.23 22.86 -12.68
N GLY A 499 -22.74 21.86 -13.42
CA GLY A 499 -22.00 22.03 -14.68
C GLY A 499 -20.58 22.58 -14.54
N VAL A 500 -20.03 22.67 -13.32
CA VAL A 500 -18.65 23.15 -13.06
C VAL A 500 -17.62 22.06 -13.37
N ILE A 501 -17.98 20.81 -13.13
CA ILE A 501 -17.17 19.62 -13.42
C ILE A 501 -17.87 18.83 -14.53
N SER A 502 -17.11 18.41 -15.53
CA SER A 502 -17.57 17.52 -16.60
C SER A 502 -16.50 16.47 -16.92
N TRP A 503 -16.85 15.54 -17.82
CA TRP A 503 -16.00 14.41 -18.20
C TRP A 503 -15.74 14.38 -19.71
N LEU A 504 -14.61 13.79 -20.11
CA LEU A 504 -14.23 13.59 -21.51
C LEU A 504 -13.54 12.23 -21.69
N GLN A 505 -13.80 11.53 -22.81
CA GLN A 505 -13.02 10.34 -23.16
C GLN A 505 -11.67 10.72 -23.78
N GLY A 506 -10.57 10.16 -23.30
CA GLY A 506 -9.24 10.36 -23.90
C GLY A 506 -8.08 9.83 -23.06
N ALA A 507 -6.89 9.72 -23.67
CA ALA A 507 -5.65 9.36 -22.98
C ALA A 507 -4.63 10.52 -22.97
N TYR A 508 -3.56 10.37 -22.19
CA TYR A 508 -2.50 11.39 -22.12
C TYR A 508 -1.73 11.52 -23.43
N GLU A 509 -1.60 10.41 -24.15
CA GLU A 509 -0.92 10.28 -25.43
C GLU A 509 -1.64 11.01 -26.57
N ASP A 510 -2.93 11.30 -26.42
CA ASP A 510 -3.76 11.98 -27.43
C ASP A 510 -3.72 13.52 -27.27
N ILE A 511 -3.20 14.03 -26.15
CA ILE A 511 -3.17 15.46 -25.85
C ILE A 511 -2.11 16.15 -26.71
N LYS A 512 -2.51 17.27 -27.32
CA LYS A 512 -1.63 18.15 -28.10
C LYS A 512 -1.53 19.52 -27.45
N TRP A 513 -0.40 20.16 -27.65
CA TRP A 513 -0.18 21.56 -27.30
C TRP A 513 -0.31 22.43 -28.56
N SER A 514 -1.09 23.51 -28.50
CA SER A 514 -1.12 24.56 -29.53
C SER A 514 -0.32 25.76 -29.04
N PRO A 515 0.85 26.06 -29.64
CA PRO A 515 1.63 27.26 -29.30
C PRO A 515 0.95 28.56 -29.73
N LEU A 516 0.11 28.53 -30.77
CA LEU A 516 -0.58 29.71 -31.29
C LEU A 516 -1.71 30.15 -30.35
N ASP A 517 -2.56 29.19 -29.96
CA ASP A 517 -3.70 29.44 -29.05
C ASP A 517 -3.28 29.43 -27.58
N MET A 518 -2.04 29.00 -27.29
CA MET A 518 -1.52 28.68 -25.96
C MET A 518 -2.47 27.75 -25.19
N ARG A 519 -2.93 26.66 -25.82
CA ARG A 519 -3.94 25.72 -25.27
C ARG A 519 -3.55 24.25 -25.40
N PHE A 520 -4.11 23.45 -24.50
CA PHE A 520 -4.14 21.99 -24.63
C PHE A 520 -5.36 21.56 -25.42
N ASN A 521 -5.21 20.64 -26.36
CA ASN A 521 -6.28 20.07 -27.16
C ASN A 521 -6.36 18.56 -26.91
N LEU A 522 -7.56 18.04 -26.71
CA LEU A 522 -7.87 16.62 -26.56
C LEU A 522 -9.16 16.34 -27.32
N ASN A 523 -9.10 15.52 -28.37
CA ASN A 523 -10.17 15.40 -29.37
C ASN A 523 -10.52 16.79 -29.95
N GLU A 524 -11.81 17.15 -29.95
CA GLU A 524 -12.34 18.44 -30.40
C GLU A 524 -12.35 19.51 -29.27
N GLU A 525 -11.99 19.11 -28.05
CA GLU A 525 -12.01 19.97 -26.86
C GLU A 525 -10.68 20.70 -26.64
N SER A 526 -10.75 21.97 -26.25
CA SER A 526 -9.58 22.79 -25.88
C SER A 526 -9.64 23.26 -24.43
N SER A 527 -8.47 23.50 -23.83
CA SER A 527 -8.36 23.90 -22.43
C SER A 527 -7.14 24.79 -22.14
N ASN A 528 -7.28 25.68 -21.14
CA ASN A 528 -6.25 26.64 -20.75
C ASN A 528 -5.12 25.96 -19.96
N GLY A 529 -5.42 24.91 -19.21
CA GLY A 529 -4.46 24.21 -18.36
C GLY A 529 -4.61 22.69 -18.42
N LEU A 530 -3.50 21.98 -18.25
CA LEU A 530 -3.45 20.55 -18.01
C LEU A 530 -2.84 20.27 -16.64
N ILE A 531 -3.51 19.48 -15.82
CA ILE A 531 -2.94 18.83 -14.65
C ILE A 531 -2.79 17.34 -14.99
N ALA A 532 -1.56 16.86 -14.95
CA ALA A 532 -1.18 15.50 -15.34
C ALA A 532 -0.48 14.79 -14.16
N PRO A 533 -1.25 14.28 -13.17
CA PRO A 533 -0.71 13.59 -12.01
C PRO A 533 0.17 12.39 -12.41
N ARG A 534 1.24 12.18 -11.65
CA ARG A 534 2.17 11.05 -11.84
C ARG A 534 1.42 9.71 -11.77
N VAL A 535 1.73 8.81 -12.70
CA VAL A 535 1.09 7.48 -12.81
C VAL A 535 2.06 6.37 -12.39
N LEU A 536 1.53 5.29 -11.81
CA LEU A 536 2.35 4.17 -11.32
C LEU A 536 3.01 3.44 -12.50
N SER A 537 4.27 2.98 -12.37
CA SER A 537 4.95 2.32 -13.50
C SER A 537 6.06 1.34 -13.12
N GLU A 538 5.95 0.08 -13.54
CA GLU A 538 6.97 -0.97 -13.28
C GLU A 538 8.33 -0.65 -13.91
N LYS A 539 8.33 0.12 -14.99
CA LYS A 539 9.54 0.56 -15.70
C LYS A 539 10.43 1.46 -14.84
N THR A 540 9.97 1.90 -13.67
CA THR A 540 10.75 2.75 -12.75
C THR A 540 11.13 2.07 -11.41
N ASP A 541 10.81 0.79 -11.15
CA ASP A 541 11.40 0.02 -10.03
C ASP A 541 12.63 -0.80 -10.47
N ILE A 542 13.71 -0.07 -10.76
CA ILE A 542 14.99 -0.65 -11.19
C ILE A 542 15.59 -1.63 -10.17
N LEU A 543 15.35 -1.41 -8.86
CA LEU A 543 15.89 -2.26 -7.81
C LEU A 543 15.16 -3.61 -7.75
N ASN A 544 13.83 -3.62 -7.90
CA ASN A 544 13.06 -4.86 -8.02
C ASN A 544 13.41 -5.62 -9.31
N THR A 545 13.60 -4.93 -10.44
CA THR A 545 14.10 -5.57 -11.67
C THR A 545 15.45 -6.25 -11.41
N SER A 546 16.41 -5.52 -10.84
CA SER A 546 17.74 -6.04 -10.47
C SER A 546 17.68 -7.25 -9.52
N LEU A 547 16.73 -7.27 -8.58
CA LEU A 547 16.50 -8.37 -7.64
C LEU A 547 15.91 -9.61 -8.34
N LEU A 548 14.84 -9.42 -9.11
CA LEU A 548 14.09 -10.50 -9.77
C LEU A 548 14.84 -11.11 -10.97
N GLU A 549 15.79 -10.39 -11.57
CA GLU A 549 16.68 -10.94 -12.60
C GLU A 549 17.60 -12.04 -12.04
N GLN A 550 18.09 -11.88 -10.82
CA GLN A 550 19.04 -12.78 -10.15
C GLN A 550 18.38 -13.88 -9.29
N ALA A 551 17.08 -13.76 -9.00
CA ALA A 551 16.35 -14.75 -8.19
C ALA A 551 16.03 -16.06 -8.95
N MET A 552 15.90 -17.16 -8.21
CA MET A 552 15.51 -18.47 -8.72
C MET A 552 14.13 -18.45 -9.36
N LYS A 553 14.03 -19.01 -10.57
CA LYS A 553 12.81 -19.08 -11.39
C LYS A 553 12.43 -20.55 -11.64
N PRO A 554 11.58 -21.16 -10.80
CA PRO A 554 11.19 -22.57 -10.94
C PRO A 554 10.59 -22.84 -12.34
N GLY A 555 11.16 -23.80 -13.06
CA GLY A 555 10.71 -24.17 -14.41
C GLY A 555 10.83 -23.04 -15.45
N GLY A 556 11.71 -22.06 -15.23
CA GLY A 556 11.85 -20.89 -16.12
C GLY A 556 10.73 -19.84 -15.99
N GLY A 557 9.85 -19.99 -14.99
CA GLY A 557 8.77 -19.04 -14.71
C GLY A 557 9.22 -17.80 -13.96
N GLU A 558 8.37 -17.31 -13.06
CA GLU A 558 8.67 -16.14 -12.21
C GLU A 558 9.32 -16.56 -10.89
N ALA A 559 10.01 -15.62 -10.24
CA ALA A 559 10.56 -15.85 -8.91
C ALA A 559 9.43 -16.00 -7.89
N VAL A 560 9.65 -16.79 -6.83
CA VAL A 560 8.61 -17.15 -5.86
C VAL A 560 9.05 -16.74 -4.45
N TYR A 561 8.36 -15.75 -3.86
CA TYR A 561 8.61 -15.34 -2.49
C TYR A 561 8.35 -16.48 -1.51
N GLN A 562 9.34 -16.72 -0.65
CA GLN A 562 9.28 -17.66 0.47
C GLN A 562 8.74 -16.98 1.73
N LYS A 563 8.55 -17.77 2.78
CA LYS A 563 8.17 -17.29 4.12
C LYS A 563 9.19 -16.26 4.63
N GLY A 564 8.70 -15.13 5.13
CA GLY A 564 9.50 -13.96 5.50
C GLY A 564 9.76 -12.97 4.35
N ARG A 565 9.02 -13.07 3.23
CA ARG A 565 9.19 -12.24 2.02
C ARG A 565 10.62 -12.25 1.44
N THR A 566 11.30 -13.39 1.56
CA THR A 566 12.62 -13.61 0.98
C THR A 566 12.52 -14.34 -0.36
N LEU A 567 13.61 -14.29 -1.15
CA LEU A 567 13.75 -15.04 -2.40
C LEU A 567 14.85 -16.11 -2.24
N LEU A 568 14.88 -17.07 -3.16
CA LEU A 568 15.96 -18.04 -3.27
C LEU A 568 16.90 -17.64 -4.43
N SER A 569 18.19 -17.86 -4.26
CA SER A 569 19.19 -17.77 -5.32
C SER A 569 19.08 -18.96 -6.28
N PRO A 570 19.67 -18.91 -7.48
CA PRO A 570 19.64 -20.04 -8.42
C PRO A 570 20.29 -21.33 -7.87
N SER A 571 21.15 -21.23 -6.86
CA SER A 571 21.72 -22.36 -6.11
C SER A 571 20.79 -22.93 -5.02
N GLY A 572 19.63 -22.32 -4.78
CA GLY A 572 18.64 -22.72 -3.76
C GLY A 572 18.87 -22.12 -2.37
N ASP A 573 19.87 -21.27 -2.18
CA ASP A 573 20.12 -20.59 -0.90
C ASP A 573 19.19 -19.38 -0.70
N THR A 574 18.77 -19.12 0.54
CA THR A 574 17.90 -17.97 0.83
C THR A 574 18.68 -16.67 0.74
N ILE A 575 18.21 -15.76 -0.11
CA ILE A 575 18.76 -14.41 -0.28
C ILE A 575 18.41 -13.58 0.96
N HIS A 576 19.41 -12.89 1.51
CA HIS A 576 19.29 -11.95 2.64
C HIS A 576 18.68 -10.60 2.19
N VAL A 577 17.53 -10.65 1.52
CA VAL A 577 16.72 -9.49 1.11
C VAL A 577 15.29 -9.74 1.55
N ILE A 578 14.72 -8.82 2.33
CA ILE A 578 13.31 -8.82 2.71
C ILE A 578 12.59 -7.77 1.85
N GLU A 579 11.67 -8.21 1.00
CA GLU A 579 10.82 -7.33 0.21
C GLU A 579 9.67 -6.77 1.07
N LEU A 580 9.61 -5.44 1.26
CA LEU A 580 8.59 -4.78 2.10
C LEU A 580 7.55 -3.99 1.30
N GLY A 581 7.70 -3.94 -0.01
CA GLY A 581 6.75 -3.33 -0.92
C GLY A 581 7.16 -3.63 -2.34
N ILE A 582 6.54 -4.66 -2.91
CA ILE A 582 6.41 -4.67 -4.37
C ILE A 582 5.56 -3.45 -4.70
N PRO A 583 6.04 -2.53 -5.52
CA PRO A 583 5.22 -1.43 -6.00
C PRO A 583 3.98 -2.01 -6.66
N GLY A 584 2.83 -1.50 -6.20
CA GLY A 584 1.50 -1.86 -6.67
C GLY A 584 1.22 -1.39 -8.08
N HIS A 585 2.00 -1.83 -9.04
CA HIS A 585 1.65 -1.71 -10.43
C HIS A 585 0.37 -2.50 -10.61
N GLY A 586 -0.75 -1.78 -10.74
CA GLY A 586 -1.87 -2.28 -11.50
C GLY A 586 -1.32 -2.59 -12.88
N GLY A 587 -0.90 -3.85 -13.06
CA GLY A 587 -0.38 -4.36 -14.31
C GLY A 587 -1.38 -3.96 -15.38
N VAL A 588 -0.91 -3.25 -16.40
CA VAL A 588 -1.75 -2.52 -17.34
C VAL A 588 -2.84 -3.46 -17.87
N PHE A 589 -4.09 -3.25 -17.44
CA PHE A 589 -5.28 -4.02 -17.85
C PHE A 589 -5.67 -3.74 -19.32
N ASP A 590 -4.72 -3.30 -20.15
CA ASP A 590 -4.87 -3.01 -21.58
C ASP A 590 -4.16 -4.11 -22.39
N GLY A 591 -4.80 -5.28 -22.45
CA GLY A 591 -4.61 -6.26 -23.53
C GLY A 591 -3.38 -7.17 -23.50
N ALA A 592 -2.39 -6.93 -22.63
CA ALA A 592 -1.31 -7.90 -22.43
C ALA A 592 -1.74 -8.98 -21.40
N PRO A 593 -1.48 -10.28 -21.63
CA PRO A 593 -1.74 -11.30 -20.63
C PRO A 593 -0.91 -11.01 -19.39
N THR A 594 -1.58 -10.86 -18.24
CA THR A 594 -0.92 -10.54 -16.98
C THR A 594 0.06 -11.65 -16.61
N ARG A 595 1.36 -11.36 -16.69
CA ARG A 595 2.37 -12.15 -15.98
C ARG A 595 2.00 -12.20 -14.50
N ARG A 596 2.36 -13.27 -13.79
CA ARG A 596 1.81 -13.68 -12.48
C ARG A 596 2.26 -12.75 -11.35
N ALA A 597 1.82 -11.49 -11.41
CA ALA A 597 2.15 -10.43 -10.49
C ALA A 597 1.79 -10.86 -9.06
N GLN A 598 2.79 -11.32 -8.31
CA GLN A 598 2.71 -11.59 -6.89
C GLN A 598 2.52 -10.24 -6.20
N TRP A 599 1.27 -9.87 -5.93
CA TRP A 599 0.92 -8.54 -5.47
C TRP A 599 0.91 -8.53 -3.94
N LEU A 600 2.12 -8.37 -3.37
CA LEU A 600 2.35 -8.49 -1.93
C LEU A 600 1.86 -7.29 -1.11
N ASP A 601 1.75 -6.10 -1.70
CA ASP A 601 1.22 -4.91 -1.02
C ASP A 601 1.00 -3.76 -1.99
N THR A 602 0.25 -2.72 -1.59
CA THR A 602 0.20 -1.43 -2.32
C THR A 602 -0.23 -0.31 -1.40
N ASN A 603 0.74 0.55 -1.03
CA ASN A 603 0.58 1.89 -0.43
C ASN A 603 -0.32 2.05 0.81
N ALA A 604 -1.01 1.01 1.26
CA ALA A 604 -1.78 1.01 2.49
C ALA A 604 -0.81 1.11 3.68
N TYR A 605 -0.87 2.22 4.40
CA TYR A 605 -0.14 2.38 5.65
C TYR A 605 -0.64 1.37 6.69
N GLU A 606 -1.93 1.07 6.68
CA GLU A 606 -2.59 0.06 7.52
C GLU A 606 -1.99 -1.35 7.33
N SER A 607 -1.75 -1.76 6.07
CA SER A 607 -1.05 -3.01 5.74
C SER A 607 0.37 -3.02 6.29
N GLY A 608 1.07 -1.88 6.21
CA GLY A 608 2.39 -1.68 6.80
C GLY A 608 2.37 -1.83 8.32
N HIS A 609 1.37 -1.27 8.99
CA HIS A 609 1.18 -1.34 10.45
C HIS A 609 0.97 -2.76 10.94
N GLN A 610 0.18 -3.58 10.23
CA GLN A 610 0.03 -5.01 10.55
C GLN A 610 1.31 -5.81 10.28
N LEU A 611 2.02 -5.53 9.18
CA LEU A 611 3.20 -6.30 8.73
C LEU A 611 4.45 -6.04 9.58
N MET A 612 4.70 -4.78 9.93
CA MET A 612 6.01 -4.33 10.38
C MET A 612 6.48 -4.92 11.72
N PRO A 613 5.61 -5.23 12.71
CA PRO A 613 6.03 -5.90 13.95
C PRO A 613 6.65 -7.28 13.70
N SER A 614 6.08 -8.07 12.77
CA SER A 614 6.69 -9.35 12.34
C SER A 614 8.06 -9.12 11.69
N VAL A 615 8.18 -8.10 10.82
CA VAL A 615 9.45 -7.77 10.13
C VAL A 615 10.54 -7.36 11.11
N VAL A 616 10.26 -6.42 12.03
CA VAL A 616 11.19 -6.00 13.09
C VAL A 616 11.64 -7.21 13.91
N SER A 617 10.71 -8.07 14.30
CA SER A 617 11.03 -9.28 15.03
C SER A 617 11.91 -10.27 14.25
N ILE A 618 11.70 -10.44 12.93
CA ILE A 618 12.60 -11.23 12.07
C ILE A 618 14.00 -10.64 12.07
N VAL A 619 14.13 -9.33 11.80
CA VAL A 619 15.44 -8.66 11.75
C VAL A 619 16.19 -8.82 13.06
N ARG A 620 15.53 -8.64 14.20
CA ARG A 620 16.16 -8.78 15.52
C ARG A 620 16.66 -10.20 15.80
N ILE A 621 15.95 -11.24 15.32
CA ILE A 621 16.42 -12.64 15.39
C ILE A 621 17.63 -12.84 14.47
N ILE A 622 17.55 -12.38 13.21
CA ILE A 622 18.61 -12.53 12.21
C ILE A 622 19.89 -11.81 12.64
N GLU A 623 19.81 -10.59 13.17
CA GLU A 623 20.94 -9.86 13.74
C GLU A 623 21.60 -10.62 14.89
N SER A 624 20.80 -11.18 15.80
CA SER A 624 21.29 -11.99 16.93
C SER A 624 21.95 -13.29 16.46
N MET A 625 21.43 -13.91 15.41
CA MET A 625 22.06 -15.08 14.78
C MET A 625 23.43 -14.72 14.17
N ILE A 626 23.53 -13.59 13.45
CA ILE A 626 24.78 -13.11 12.85
C ILE A 626 25.79 -12.73 13.94
N SER A 627 25.36 -12.05 15.01
CA SER A 627 26.23 -11.62 16.11
C SER A 627 26.83 -12.80 16.88
N LEU A 628 26.09 -13.90 17.00
CA LEU A 628 26.56 -15.20 17.51
C LEU A 628 27.25 -16.09 16.46
N GLY A 629 27.40 -15.63 15.22
CA GLY A 629 28.21 -16.30 14.19
C GLY A 629 27.51 -17.41 13.40
N VAL A 630 26.17 -17.48 13.43
CA VAL A 630 25.38 -18.43 12.62
C VAL A 630 25.57 -18.13 11.13
N PRO A 631 26.15 -19.03 10.31
CA PRO A 631 26.54 -18.68 8.94
C PRO A 631 25.39 -18.45 7.94
N ARG A 632 24.23 -19.08 8.17
CA ARG A 632 23.06 -19.03 7.28
C ARG A 632 21.78 -18.76 8.09
N PRO A 633 21.60 -17.53 8.61
CA PRO A 633 20.56 -17.21 9.59
C PRO A 633 19.14 -17.39 9.04
N PHE A 634 18.86 -17.02 7.79
CA PHE A 634 17.54 -17.28 7.17
C PHE A 634 17.26 -18.78 6.98
N ASN A 635 18.26 -19.59 6.64
CA ASN A 635 18.09 -21.04 6.57
C ASN A 635 17.83 -21.63 7.97
N ALA A 636 18.45 -21.08 9.03
CA ALA A 636 18.17 -21.47 10.42
C ALA A 636 16.73 -21.08 10.84
N LEU A 637 16.30 -19.85 10.56
CA LEU A 637 14.93 -19.39 10.78
C LEU A 637 13.91 -20.26 10.02
N SER A 638 14.20 -20.64 8.77
CA SER A 638 13.37 -21.56 7.97
C SER A 638 13.28 -22.97 8.60
N ARG A 639 14.33 -23.46 9.28
CA ARG A 639 14.26 -24.72 10.04
C ARG A 639 13.39 -24.59 11.28
N TYR A 640 13.52 -23.50 12.05
CA TYR A 640 12.62 -23.24 13.18
C TYR A 640 11.18 -23.15 12.72
N TYR A 641 10.93 -22.45 11.61
CA TYR A 641 9.61 -22.38 11.00
C TYR A 641 9.03 -23.77 10.68
N LYS A 642 9.78 -24.61 9.97
CA LYS A 642 9.38 -25.97 9.64
C LYS A 642 9.11 -26.84 10.88
N SER A 643 9.81 -26.59 11.99
CA SER A 643 9.60 -27.32 13.26
C SER A 643 8.34 -26.91 14.03
N ILE A 644 7.76 -25.74 13.74
CA ILE A 644 6.53 -25.24 14.38
C ILE A 644 5.29 -25.37 13.48
N LEU A 645 5.44 -25.89 12.25
CA LEU A 645 4.32 -26.17 11.36
C LEU A 645 3.39 -27.24 11.97
N PRO A 646 2.06 -27.11 11.80
CA PRO A 646 1.12 -28.13 12.25
C PRO A 646 1.32 -29.43 11.47
N LYS A 647 0.95 -30.57 12.07
CA LYS A 647 0.98 -31.86 11.38
C LYS A 647 0.05 -31.80 10.16
N ARG A 648 0.50 -32.36 9.04
CA ARG A 648 -0.29 -32.41 7.79
C ARG A 648 -1.69 -32.99 7.98
N GLN A 649 -1.85 -33.96 8.88
CA GLN A 649 -3.15 -34.58 9.20
C GLN A 649 -4.11 -33.60 9.90
N ASP A 650 -3.62 -32.73 10.80
CA ASP A 650 -4.45 -31.72 11.48
C ASP A 650 -4.94 -30.66 10.49
N PHE A 651 -4.08 -30.23 9.56
CA PHE A 651 -4.45 -29.32 8.48
C PHE A 651 -5.51 -29.95 7.56
N ILE A 652 -5.31 -31.20 7.13
CA ILE A 652 -6.28 -31.94 6.30
C ILE A 652 -7.63 -32.10 7.04
N ARG A 653 -7.63 -32.38 8.35
CA ARG A 653 -8.87 -32.47 9.15
C ARG A 653 -9.66 -31.17 9.09
N GLN A 654 -9.04 -30.03 9.40
CA GLN A 654 -9.73 -28.73 9.34
C GLN A 654 -10.18 -28.37 7.91
N CYS A 655 -9.40 -28.71 6.88
CA CYS A 655 -9.86 -28.56 5.49
C CYS A 655 -11.11 -29.40 5.19
N ASN A 656 -11.18 -30.65 5.65
CA ASN A 656 -12.34 -31.51 5.39
C ASN A 656 -13.62 -31.00 6.07
N GLU A 657 -13.51 -30.35 7.23
CA GLU A 657 -14.65 -29.67 7.90
C GLU A 657 -15.26 -28.54 7.04
N MET A 658 -14.48 -27.96 6.11
CA MET A 658 -14.95 -26.91 5.19
C MET A 658 -15.73 -27.43 3.97
N LYS A 659 -15.84 -28.76 3.79
CA LYS A 659 -16.61 -29.36 2.68
C LYS A 659 -18.09 -28.96 2.74
N GLY A 660 -18.74 -29.17 3.88
CA GLY A 660 -20.16 -28.84 4.07
C GLY A 660 -20.46 -27.35 3.87
N PRO A 661 -19.70 -26.43 4.51
CA PRO A 661 -19.79 -24.99 4.24
C PRO A 661 -19.60 -24.61 2.77
N TYR A 662 -18.69 -25.26 2.03
CA TYR A 662 -18.55 -25.01 0.59
C TYR A 662 -19.74 -25.50 -0.24
N GLU A 663 -20.27 -26.69 0.08
CA GLU A 663 -21.44 -27.25 -0.62
C GLU A 663 -22.70 -26.39 -0.37
N GLU A 664 -22.91 -25.89 0.85
CA GLU A 664 -23.97 -24.94 1.19
C GLU A 664 -23.75 -23.57 0.50
N LEU A 665 -22.51 -23.12 0.32
CA LEU A 665 -22.20 -21.90 -0.43
C LEU A 665 -22.59 -22.03 -1.91
N VAL A 666 -22.25 -23.16 -2.56
CA VAL A 666 -22.67 -23.45 -3.94
C VAL A 666 -24.19 -23.52 -4.05
N GLU A 667 -24.84 -24.19 -3.11
CA GLU A 667 -26.30 -24.29 -3.02
C GLU A 667 -26.97 -22.91 -2.97
N ILE A 668 -26.46 -21.97 -2.15
CA ILE A 668 -26.97 -20.59 -2.05
C ILE A 668 -26.79 -19.80 -3.36
N LEU A 669 -25.64 -19.96 -4.03
CA LEU A 669 -25.36 -19.28 -5.30
C LEU A 669 -26.32 -19.73 -6.41
N GLU A 670 -26.48 -21.04 -6.60
CA GLU A 670 -27.37 -21.57 -7.65
C GLU A 670 -28.85 -21.35 -7.30
N TYR A 671 -29.22 -21.42 -6.00
CA TYR A 671 -30.55 -21.02 -5.54
C TYR A 671 -30.84 -19.55 -5.83
N SER A 672 -29.90 -18.64 -5.57
CA SER A 672 -30.06 -17.23 -5.88
C SER A 672 -30.30 -16.98 -7.37
N ARG A 673 -29.53 -17.63 -8.26
CA ARG A 673 -29.72 -17.51 -9.71
C ARG A 673 -31.10 -18.01 -10.14
N LEU A 674 -31.58 -19.10 -9.55
CA LEU A 674 -32.91 -19.64 -9.82
C LEU A 674 -34.02 -18.68 -9.35
N VAL A 675 -33.90 -18.11 -8.14
CA VAL A 675 -34.85 -17.13 -7.60
C VAL A 675 -34.85 -15.83 -8.41
N GLU A 676 -33.70 -15.38 -8.91
CA GLU A 676 -33.61 -14.20 -9.77
C GLU A 676 -34.37 -14.37 -11.10
N VAL A 677 -34.34 -15.56 -11.70
CA VAL A 677 -35.11 -15.88 -12.91
C VAL A 677 -36.60 -16.07 -12.62
N ALA A 678 -36.95 -16.75 -11.51
CA ALA A 678 -38.33 -17.06 -11.17
C ALA A 678 -39.13 -15.89 -10.60
N TYR A 679 -38.46 -15.04 -9.81
CA TYR A 679 -39.08 -14.02 -8.96
C TYR A 679 -38.24 -12.74 -8.91
N PRO A 680 -37.93 -12.06 -10.04
CA PRO A 680 -37.05 -10.89 -10.05
C PRO A 680 -37.54 -9.77 -9.12
N GLU A 681 -38.85 -9.49 -9.10
CA GLU A 681 -39.46 -8.45 -8.25
C GLU A 681 -39.58 -8.86 -6.78
N ARG A 682 -39.71 -10.16 -6.51
CA ARG A 682 -39.81 -10.75 -5.15
C ARG A 682 -38.50 -11.41 -4.69
N TYR A 683 -37.39 -11.07 -5.34
CA TYR A 683 -36.10 -11.75 -5.13
C TYR A 683 -35.65 -11.69 -3.67
N ALA A 684 -35.70 -10.50 -3.07
CA ALA A 684 -35.27 -10.29 -1.69
C ALA A 684 -36.19 -10.97 -0.65
N GLU A 685 -37.49 -11.10 -0.95
CA GLU A 685 -38.46 -11.83 -0.14
C GLU A 685 -38.16 -13.34 -0.21
N LYS A 686 -38.07 -13.89 -1.43
CA LYS A 686 -37.84 -15.32 -1.64
C LYS A 686 -36.46 -15.78 -1.16
N MET A 687 -35.42 -14.95 -1.26
CA MET A 687 -34.12 -15.22 -0.64
C MET A 687 -34.17 -15.25 0.90
N ARG A 688 -35.06 -14.47 1.54
CA ARG A 688 -35.27 -14.51 3.00
C ARG A 688 -36.14 -15.69 3.42
N GLU A 689 -37.15 -16.06 2.63
CA GLU A 689 -37.87 -17.32 2.80
C GLU A 689 -36.90 -18.50 2.73
N GLY A 690 -36.03 -18.53 1.72
CA GLY A 690 -34.98 -19.53 1.49
C GLY A 690 -33.81 -19.54 2.50
N ILE A 691 -33.97 -18.98 3.70
CA ILE A 691 -32.98 -19.16 4.77
C ILE A 691 -33.15 -20.58 5.35
N GLY A 692 -32.15 -21.41 5.12
CA GLY A 692 -32.11 -22.82 5.54
C GLY A 692 -32.57 -23.80 4.44
N ALA A 693 -31.97 -25.00 4.44
CA ALA A 693 -32.11 -25.97 3.36
C ALA A 693 -33.55 -26.45 3.12
N GLU A 694 -34.37 -26.59 4.18
CA GLU A 694 -35.77 -27.04 4.05
C GLU A 694 -36.65 -25.97 3.40
N ASN A 695 -36.49 -24.71 3.81
CA ASN A 695 -37.25 -23.60 3.21
C ASN A 695 -36.87 -23.36 1.75
N ARG A 696 -35.59 -23.49 1.38
CA ARG A 696 -35.18 -23.46 -0.04
C ARG A 696 -35.88 -24.53 -0.85
N ARG A 697 -35.96 -25.78 -0.36
CA ARG A 697 -36.68 -26.86 -1.07
C ARG A 697 -38.14 -26.50 -1.33
N ARG A 698 -38.84 -25.87 -0.37
CA ARG A 698 -40.22 -25.39 -0.56
C ARG A 698 -40.30 -24.39 -1.71
N VAL A 699 -39.47 -23.34 -1.69
CA VAL A 699 -39.43 -22.34 -2.76
C VAL A 699 -39.05 -22.96 -4.11
N ILE A 700 -38.16 -23.96 -4.13
CA ILE A 700 -37.80 -24.66 -5.38
C ILE A 700 -38.97 -25.50 -5.91
N SER A 701 -39.79 -26.10 -5.05
CA SER A 701 -41.02 -26.79 -5.50
C SER A 701 -42.02 -25.81 -6.13
N GLU A 702 -42.25 -24.66 -5.49
CA GLU A 702 -43.08 -23.57 -6.05
C GLU A 702 -42.57 -23.17 -7.46
N ILE A 703 -41.25 -23.05 -7.63
CA ILE A 703 -40.62 -22.71 -8.90
C ILE A 703 -40.75 -23.85 -9.95
N ARG A 704 -40.70 -25.13 -9.54
CA ARG A 704 -40.90 -26.26 -10.45
C ARG A 704 -42.32 -26.31 -10.98
N GLU A 705 -43.32 -26.07 -10.13
CA GLU A 705 -44.73 -26.00 -10.53
C GLU A 705 -44.96 -24.92 -11.58
N MET A 706 -44.34 -23.74 -11.42
CA MET A 706 -44.35 -22.65 -12.41
C MET A 706 -43.58 -22.94 -13.71
N SER A 707 -42.69 -23.93 -13.74
CA SER A 707 -41.75 -24.12 -14.86
C SER A 707 -42.33 -24.84 -16.07
N ASN A 708 -43.50 -25.46 -15.93
CA ASN A 708 -44.10 -26.25 -17.03
C ASN A 708 -44.34 -25.41 -18.30
N ASP A 709 -44.60 -24.11 -18.15
CA ASP A 709 -44.94 -23.19 -19.26
C ASP A 709 -43.82 -22.21 -19.64
N HIS A 710 -42.63 -22.28 -19.00
CA HIS A 710 -41.56 -21.29 -19.16
C HIS A 710 -40.17 -21.89 -19.44
N SER A 711 -39.71 -21.81 -20.69
CA SER A 711 -38.43 -22.36 -21.15
C SER A 711 -37.19 -21.78 -20.45
N SER A 712 -37.19 -20.49 -20.12
CA SER A 712 -36.13 -19.85 -19.33
C SER A 712 -36.03 -20.43 -17.92
N LEU A 713 -37.18 -20.74 -17.31
CA LEU A 713 -37.27 -21.30 -15.97
C LEU A 713 -36.85 -22.78 -15.94
N GLN A 714 -37.22 -23.55 -16.98
CA GLN A 714 -36.72 -24.91 -17.19
C GLN A 714 -35.20 -24.96 -17.37
N ALA A 715 -34.62 -23.99 -18.09
CA ALA A 715 -33.17 -23.87 -18.24
C ALA A 715 -32.46 -23.50 -16.93
N ALA A 716 -33.06 -22.61 -16.12
CA ALA A 716 -32.57 -22.26 -14.79
C ALA A 716 -32.62 -23.46 -13.83
N LEU A 717 -33.74 -24.19 -13.79
CA LEU A 717 -33.89 -25.43 -13.02
C LEU A 717 -32.90 -26.51 -13.46
N THR A 718 -32.69 -26.69 -14.76
CA THR A 718 -31.71 -27.63 -15.31
C THR A 718 -30.28 -27.30 -14.87
N THR A 719 -29.96 -26.00 -14.74
CA THR A 719 -28.66 -25.53 -14.22
C THR A 719 -28.56 -25.78 -12.72
N TYR A 720 -29.59 -25.43 -11.96
CA TYR A 720 -29.69 -25.69 -10.52
C TYR A 720 -29.57 -27.19 -10.18
N ASP A 721 -30.19 -28.09 -10.96
CA ASP A 721 -30.08 -29.54 -10.75
C ASP A 721 -28.69 -30.10 -11.09
N LYS A 722 -27.88 -29.36 -11.87
CA LYS A 722 -26.48 -29.67 -12.16
C LYS A 722 -25.49 -29.05 -11.16
N ARG A 723 -25.96 -28.42 -10.07
CA ARG A 723 -25.11 -27.74 -9.07
C ARG A 723 -24.07 -28.64 -8.38
N HIS A 724 -24.30 -29.95 -8.28
CA HIS A 724 -23.36 -30.92 -7.70
C HIS A 724 -22.44 -31.59 -8.75
N THR A 725 -22.23 -30.96 -9.90
CA THR A 725 -21.29 -31.43 -10.93
C THR A 725 -19.82 -31.40 -10.46
N PRO A 726 -18.91 -32.15 -11.11
CA PRO A 726 -17.48 -32.19 -10.74
C PRO A 726 -16.79 -30.82 -10.69
N ASN A 727 -17.26 -29.85 -11.47
CA ASN A 727 -16.73 -28.49 -11.51
C ASN A 727 -17.00 -27.71 -10.20
N ASN A 728 -18.12 -28.02 -9.53
CA ASN A 728 -18.53 -27.38 -8.28
C ASN A 728 -18.05 -28.16 -7.02
N LYS A 729 -17.11 -29.09 -7.18
CA LYS A 729 -16.58 -29.88 -6.07
C LYS A 729 -15.65 -29.07 -5.17
N PHE A 730 -15.78 -29.23 -3.85
CA PHE A 730 -14.78 -28.75 -2.90
C PHE A 730 -13.45 -29.52 -3.07
N VAL A 731 -12.38 -28.80 -3.40
CA VAL A 731 -11.03 -29.30 -3.57
C VAL A 731 -10.07 -28.32 -2.87
N PRO A 732 -9.74 -28.55 -1.59
CA PRO A 732 -8.93 -27.62 -0.83
C PRO A 732 -7.48 -27.56 -1.34
N ILE A 733 -6.85 -26.40 -1.14
CA ILE A 733 -5.42 -26.21 -1.35
C ILE A 733 -4.61 -27.08 -0.39
N SER A 734 -3.43 -27.54 -0.84
CA SER A 734 -2.52 -28.29 0.02
C SER A 734 -1.90 -27.38 1.09
N GLN A 735 -1.45 -27.94 2.22
CA GLN A 735 -0.68 -27.19 3.23
C GLN A 735 0.51 -26.44 2.60
N LYS A 736 1.24 -27.07 1.66
CA LYS A 736 2.34 -26.44 0.92
C LYS A 736 1.88 -25.24 0.09
N THR A 737 0.68 -25.31 -0.50
CA THR A 737 0.06 -24.22 -1.25
C THR A 737 -0.39 -23.10 -0.33
N PHE A 738 -1.04 -23.42 0.80
CA PHE A 738 -1.47 -22.48 1.83
C PHE A 738 -0.28 -21.66 2.35
N GLU A 739 0.85 -22.33 2.60
CA GLU A 739 2.10 -21.67 3.01
C GLU A 739 2.73 -20.83 1.91
N LYS A 740 2.77 -21.32 0.66
CA LYS A 740 3.29 -20.54 -0.49
C LYS A 740 2.56 -19.20 -0.61
N ILE A 741 1.23 -19.21 -0.58
CA ILE A 741 0.42 -18.00 -0.77
C ILE A 741 0.36 -17.10 0.47
N THR A 742 0.92 -17.53 1.60
CA THR A 742 0.97 -16.74 2.85
C THR A 742 2.43 -16.46 3.21
N PRO A 743 3.15 -15.59 2.45
CA PRO A 743 4.59 -15.36 2.61
C PRO A 743 4.95 -14.65 3.92
N ASP A 744 3.98 -14.10 4.64
CA ASP A 744 4.15 -13.45 5.94
C ASP A 744 4.16 -14.46 7.10
N PHE A 745 5.00 -14.21 8.11
CA PHE A 745 4.91 -14.90 9.39
C PHE A 745 3.87 -14.21 10.28
N SER A 746 2.98 -14.99 10.90
CA SER A 746 2.11 -14.48 11.95
C SER A 746 2.90 -14.20 13.24
N LEU A 747 2.38 -13.33 14.11
CA LEU A 747 3.05 -13.00 15.38
C LEU A 747 3.22 -14.23 16.29
N ASP A 748 2.29 -15.19 16.25
CA ASP A 748 2.43 -16.46 16.97
C ASP A 748 3.58 -17.33 16.42
N GLN A 749 3.73 -17.39 15.09
CA GLN A 749 4.86 -18.09 14.46
C GLN A 749 6.20 -17.43 14.85
N ILE A 750 6.25 -16.09 14.82
CA ILE A 750 7.41 -15.31 15.28
C ILE A 750 7.74 -15.60 16.75
N ARG A 751 6.74 -15.58 17.65
CA ARG A 751 6.92 -15.90 19.08
C ARG A 751 7.54 -17.28 19.28
N LYS A 752 6.93 -18.32 18.69
CA LYS A 752 7.44 -19.70 18.78
C LYS A 752 8.87 -19.84 18.24
N MET A 753 9.23 -19.12 17.18
CA MET A 753 10.61 -19.10 16.67
C MET A 753 11.57 -18.32 17.60
N LYS A 754 11.14 -17.21 18.22
CA LYS A 754 11.91 -16.53 19.28
C LYS A 754 12.17 -17.45 20.48
N ASP A 755 11.21 -18.27 20.89
CA ASP A 755 11.36 -19.21 22.02
C ASP A 755 12.35 -20.36 21.72
N ILE A 756 12.41 -20.81 20.47
CA ILE A 756 13.41 -21.77 20.00
C ILE A 756 14.79 -21.10 19.96
N TRP A 757 14.91 -19.93 19.32
CA TRP A 757 16.17 -19.19 19.22
C TRP A 757 16.72 -18.77 20.59
N SER A 758 15.86 -18.40 21.53
CA SER A 758 16.27 -18.01 22.88
C SER A 758 16.95 -19.18 23.60
N ARG A 759 16.39 -20.39 23.51
CA ARG A 759 17.03 -21.59 24.09
C ARG A 759 18.34 -21.97 23.41
N GLU A 760 18.43 -21.85 22.09
CA GLU A 760 19.66 -22.16 21.34
C GLU A 760 20.77 -21.12 21.57
N SER A 761 20.43 -19.83 21.61
CA SER A 761 21.40 -18.74 21.84
C SER A 761 22.02 -18.79 23.25
N HIS A 762 21.27 -19.16 24.30
CA HIS A 762 21.83 -19.42 25.63
C HIS A 762 22.84 -20.59 25.61
N ARG A 763 22.58 -21.65 24.84
CA ARG A 763 23.52 -22.76 24.66
C ARG A 763 24.77 -22.34 23.87
N ILE A 764 24.62 -21.55 22.80
CA ILE A 764 25.75 -21.04 22.01
C ILE A 764 26.63 -20.12 22.89
N GLY A 765 26.02 -19.16 23.57
CA GLY A 765 26.72 -18.22 24.46
C GLY A 765 27.46 -18.92 25.59
N SER A 766 26.83 -19.88 26.28
CA SER A 766 27.49 -20.63 27.36
C SER A 766 28.66 -21.51 26.87
N VAL A 767 28.57 -22.10 25.67
CA VAL A 767 29.69 -22.82 25.04
C VAL A 767 30.80 -21.85 24.63
N THR A 768 30.49 -20.69 24.07
CA THR A 768 31.49 -19.66 23.72
C THR A 768 32.24 -19.15 24.96
N ILE A 769 31.52 -18.89 26.06
CA ILE A 769 32.12 -18.47 27.34
C ILE A 769 33.03 -19.58 27.90
N LYS A 770 32.55 -20.83 27.96
CA LYS A 770 33.37 -21.97 28.42
C LYS A 770 34.61 -22.18 27.55
N ASN A 771 34.50 -22.06 26.23
CA ASN A 771 35.64 -22.19 25.32
C ASN A 771 36.63 -21.04 25.46
N HIS A 772 36.18 -19.81 25.71
CA HIS A 772 37.09 -18.70 26.04
C HIS A 772 37.78 -18.90 27.39
N GLN A 773 37.06 -19.34 28.42
CA GLN A 773 37.64 -19.66 29.74
C GLN A 773 38.66 -20.81 29.64
N LEU A 774 38.36 -21.87 28.89
CA LEU A 774 39.29 -22.98 28.60
C LEU A 774 40.50 -22.53 27.78
N ALA A 775 40.32 -21.64 26.79
CA ALA A 775 41.45 -21.07 26.04
C ALA A 775 42.33 -20.18 26.92
N HIS A 776 41.75 -19.39 27.83
CA HIS A 776 42.50 -18.60 28.81
C HIS A 776 43.24 -19.48 29.81
N ALA A 777 42.61 -20.56 30.29
CA ALA A 777 43.22 -21.55 31.17
C ALA A 777 44.35 -22.32 30.47
N HIS A 778 44.18 -22.71 29.20
CA HIS A 778 45.24 -23.34 28.42
C HIS A 778 46.40 -22.40 28.07
N ALA A 779 46.13 -21.10 27.85
CA ALA A 779 47.19 -20.10 27.69
C ALA A 779 48.02 -19.95 28.97
N HIS A 780 47.36 -19.89 30.14
CA HIS A 780 48.01 -19.90 31.45
C HIS A 780 48.81 -21.19 31.70
N ALA A 781 48.23 -22.36 31.39
CA ALA A 781 48.87 -23.66 31.62
C ALA A 781 50.04 -23.96 30.68
N ARG A 782 50.21 -23.20 29.58
CA ARG A 782 51.32 -23.34 28.63
C ARG A 782 52.44 -22.31 28.80
N GLY A 783 52.39 -21.47 29.84
CA GLY A 783 53.45 -20.51 30.14
C GLY A 783 53.70 -19.46 29.06
N MET A 784 52.73 -19.21 28.16
CA MET A 784 52.87 -18.15 27.16
C MET A 784 52.72 -16.77 27.84
N PRO A 785 53.57 -15.78 27.53
CA PRO A 785 53.53 -14.48 28.17
C PRO A 785 52.23 -13.74 27.82
N THR A 786 51.42 -13.43 28.83
CA THR A 786 50.18 -12.65 28.72
C THR A 786 50.48 -11.15 28.59
N GLY A 787 51.26 -10.80 27.57
CA GLY A 787 51.62 -9.43 27.20
C GLY A 787 50.50 -8.69 26.48
N LEU A 788 49.47 -8.25 27.21
CA LEU A 788 48.66 -7.10 26.81
C LEU A 788 49.02 -5.91 27.72
N PRO A 789 49.24 -4.70 27.17
CA PRO A 789 49.73 -3.58 27.96
C PRO A 789 48.69 -3.11 28.99
N ARG A 790 49.16 -2.90 30.23
CA ARG A 790 48.37 -2.27 31.30
C ARG A 790 48.08 -0.81 30.92
N LEU A 791 46.86 -0.52 30.48
CA LEU A 791 46.32 0.84 30.55
C LEU A 791 45.72 1.06 31.94
N PHE A 792 46.45 1.83 32.76
CA PHE A 792 45.98 2.28 34.07
C PHE A 792 44.78 3.21 33.91
N VAL A 793 43.67 2.87 34.57
CA VAL A 793 42.59 3.82 34.84
C VAL A 793 42.97 4.61 36.10
N SER A 794 43.55 5.79 35.94
CA SER A 794 43.70 6.74 37.05
C SER A 794 42.53 7.71 37.09
N GLN A 795 41.72 7.67 38.15
CA GLN A 795 40.78 8.75 38.45
C GLN A 795 41.55 10.01 38.84
N ARG A 796 41.48 11.08 38.02
CA ARG A 796 41.65 12.46 38.48
C ARG A 796 40.70 13.39 37.74
N CYS A 797 39.93 14.17 38.49
CA CYS A 797 39.14 15.27 37.96
C CYS A 797 40.07 16.45 37.61
N ILE A 798 40.00 16.97 36.39
CA ILE A 798 40.45 18.31 36.04
C ILE A 798 39.38 18.94 35.12
N LYS A 799 39.03 20.22 35.38
CA LYS A 799 38.08 21.03 34.59
C LYS A 799 38.70 21.50 33.26
N PRO A 800 37.90 21.91 32.26
CA PRO A 800 38.37 22.01 30.88
C PRO A 800 39.14 23.29 30.59
N THR A 801 40.03 23.24 29.59
CA THR A 801 40.45 24.40 28.82
C THR A 801 40.66 24.00 27.35
N VAL A 802 40.27 24.88 26.43
CA VAL A 802 40.12 24.65 24.99
C VAL A 802 41.43 24.95 24.25
N VAL A 803 41.86 24.05 23.34
CA VAL A 803 42.43 24.36 22.00
C VAL A 803 42.19 23.14 21.08
N ALA A 804 41.81 23.34 19.82
CA ALA A 804 41.62 22.29 18.79
C ALA A 804 42.90 22.09 17.93
N PRO A 805 43.01 21.03 17.09
CA PRO A 805 42.52 21.19 15.71
C PRO A 805 42.01 19.91 14.98
N ASP A 806 41.38 20.17 13.83
CA ASP A 806 41.27 19.35 12.61
C ASP A 806 40.53 17.98 12.63
N LEU A 807 39.20 18.07 12.44
CA LEU A 807 38.40 17.08 11.72
C LEU A 807 37.74 17.74 10.50
N GLY A 808 37.85 17.11 9.32
CA GLY A 808 37.25 17.61 8.08
C GLY A 808 35.73 17.48 8.09
N TYR A 809 35.03 18.57 8.38
CA TYR A 809 33.58 18.65 8.29
C TYR A 809 33.11 18.77 6.84
N TRP A 810 32.11 17.96 6.46
CA TRP A 810 31.20 18.32 5.38
C TRP A 810 30.22 19.36 5.94
N VAL A 811 30.47 20.64 5.63
CA VAL A 811 29.59 21.74 6.02
C VAL A 811 28.35 21.75 5.13
N SER A 812 27.18 21.82 5.77
CA SER A 812 25.91 22.18 5.14
C SER A 812 25.67 23.68 5.36
N ASP A 813 25.61 24.47 4.30
CA ASP A 813 25.20 25.87 4.39
C ASP A 813 23.80 26.11 3.84
N SER A 814 23.15 27.12 4.43
CA SER A 814 21.74 27.44 4.29
C SER A 814 21.50 28.85 3.75
N GLN A 815 20.41 29.02 3.02
CA GLN A 815 19.57 30.23 2.87
C GLN A 815 20.16 31.65 2.96
N GLN A 816 19.88 32.38 1.88
CA GLN A 816 19.32 33.75 1.81
C GLN A 816 20.22 34.99 1.57
N ASP A 817 19.98 35.55 0.38
CA ASP A 817 19.55 36.94 0.09
C ASP A 817 20.52 38.05 -0.38
N GLU A 818 20.01 38.73 -1.42
CA GLU A 818 20.28 40.08 -1.96
C GLU A 818 21.67 40.46 -2.56
N GLY A 819 21.62 41.34 -3.59
CA GLY A 819 22.74 42.27 -3.87
C GLY A 819 23.43 42.29 -5.24
N THR A 820 22.71 42.61 -6.31
CA THR A 820 23.16 43.46 -7.47
C THR A 820 24.58 43.37 -8.10
N ASN A 821 24.55 43.17 -9.43
CA ASN A 821 25.32 43.89 -10.48
C ASN A 821 26.82 43.61 -10.82
N ASN A 822 27.02 43.63 -12.14
CA ASN A 822 28.20 44.03 -12.95
C ASN A 822 29.35 43.06 -13.28
N SER A 823 29.24 42.56 -14.53
CA SER A 823 30.18 42.82 -15.65
C SER A 823 31.39 41.91 -15.94
N ALA A 824 31.58 41.70 -17.26
CA ALA A 824 32.85 41.60 -18.00
C ALA A 824 33.68 40.29 -18.00
N GLU A 825 33.45 39.49 -19.05
CA GLU A 825 34.41 39.26 -20.16
C GLU A 825 35.72 38.43 -20.05
N LEU A 826 35.86 37.56 -21.06
CA LEU A 826 37.06 37.29 -21.91
C LEU A 826 38.19 36.29 -21.49
N ASN A 827 38.13 35.14 -22.18
CA ASN A 827 39.15 34.60 -23.10
C ASN A 827 40.32 33.67 -22.69
N ASN A 828 40.55 32.71 -23.61
CA ASN A 828 41.78 31.94 -23.92
C ASN A 828 42.30 30.92 -22.87
N GLY A 829 42.91 29.78 -23.23
CA GLY A 829 43.13 29.19 -24.56
C GLY A 829 44.37 28.27 -24.61
N LYS A 830 44.40 27.33 -25.58
CA LYS A 830 45.47 26.33 -25.91
C LYS A 830 45.49 25.06 -25.02
N LEU A 831 45.36 23.83 -25.55
CA LEU A 831 46.11 23.07 -26.57
C LEU A 831 47.47 22.50 -26.11
N CYS A 832 47.54 21.17 -26.01
CA CYS A 832 48.70 20.42 -26.49
C CYS A 832 48.29 19.02 -27.01
N LYS A 833 48.78 18.65 -28.21
CA LYS A 833 48.60 17.33 -28.86
C LYS A 833 49.95 16.60 -28.90
N ARG A 834 49.95 15.26 -28.84
CA ARG A 834 50.85 14.31 -29.56
C ARG A 834 50.53 12.86 -29.12
N SER A 835 50.77 11.76 -29.87
CA SER A 835 50.65 11.46 -31.33
C SER A 835 51.11 10.01 -31.62
N GLY A 836 50.42 9.28 -32.52
CA GLY A 836 50.87 8.00 -33.13
C GLY A 836 49.82 6.87 -32.99
N ARG A 837 49.16 6.31 -34.03
CA ARG A 837 49.58 5.59 -35.28
C ARG A 837 50.36 4.29 -34.98
N ARG A 838 50.11 3.12 -35.62
CA ARG A 838 49.38 2.83 -36.89
C ARG A 838 48.96 1.33 -37.04
N ARG A 839 47.76 1.10 -37.62
CA ARG A 839 47.29 -0.01 -38.52
C ARG A 839 47.95 -1.41 -38.52
N SER A 840 47.09 -2.45 -38.61
CA SER A 840 47.07 -3.36 -39.79
C SER A 840 45.66 -3.97 -40.03
N ARG A 841 45.41 -4.54 -41.22
CA ARG A 841 44.17 -5.23 -41.66
C ARG A 841 44.45 -6.73 -41.81
N ARG A 842 43.43 -7.59 -41.63
CA ARG A 842 43.20 -8.76 -42.51
C ARG A 842 41.74 -9.21 -42.49
N SER A 843 41.30 -9.75 -43.62
CA SER A 843 39.91 -10.17 -43.90
C SER A 843 39.90 -11.48 -44.70
N LEU A 844 39.14 -12.46 -44.23
CA LEU A 844 38.69 -13.70 -44.90
C LEU A 844 37.44 -14.16 -44.10
N GLY A 845 36.36 -14.74 -44.65
CA GLY A 845 36.00 -15.04 -46.04
C GLY A 845 35.27 -16.40 -46.16
N TYR A 846 33.99 -16.41 -46.60
CA TYR A 846 33.13 -17.61 -46.89
C TYR A 846 32.74 -18.53 -45.70
N LYS A 847 31.68 -19.38 -45.67
CA LYS A 847 30.54 -19.77 -46.56
C LYS A 847 29.39 -20.39 -45.67
N GLY A 848 28.10 -20.50 -46.02
CA GLY A 848 27.34 -19.88 -47.12
C GLY A 848 26.04 -20.58 -47.62
N GLY A 849 25.02 -20.88 -46.77
CA GLY A 849 23.70 -21.43 -47.18
C GLY A 849 22.72 -21.68 -46.02
N GLY A 850 21.39 -21.72 -46.18
CA GLY A 850 20.58 -21.34 -47.36
C GLY A 850 19.18 -22.00 -47.43
N LYS A 851 18.11 -21.18 -47.42
CA LYS A 851 16.70 -21.49 -47.79
C LYS A 851 15.90 -22.38 -46.79
N GLY A 852 14.57 -22.27 -46.70
CA GLY A 852 13.64 -21.50 -47.55
C GLY A 852 12.31 -21.08 -46.91
N ARG A 853 11.63 -20.14 -47.57
CA ARG A 853 10.27 -19.65 -47.25
C ARG A 853 9.20 -20.68 -47.61
N ARG A 854 8.05 -20.61 -46.93
CA ARG A 854 6.72 -20.54 -47.59
C ARG A 854 5.76 -19.70 -46.74
N VAL A 855 4.87 -18.97 -47.41
CA VAL A 855 3.96 -17.97 -46.84
C VAL A 855 2.64 -18.04 -47.61
N ARG A 856 1.50 -17.92 -46.88
CA ARG A 856 0.12 -17.65 -47.35
C ARG A 856 -0.61 -18.76 -48.14
N PRO A 857 -1.95 -18.69 -48.29
CA PRO A 857 -2.87 -17.59 -47.91
C PRO A 857 -4.00 -17.93 -46.91
N GLN A 858 -4.86 -16.93 -46.71
CA GLN A 858 -6.02 -16.87 -45.81
C GLN A 858 -7.18 -17.80 -46.21
N SER A 859 -8.00 -18.12 -45.20
CA SER A 859 -9.46 -18.00 -45.24
C SER A 859 -9.91 -17.41 -43.91
#